data_AF-A0A5M8S7L9-F1
#
_entry.id   AF-A0A5M8S7L9-F1
#
_cell.length_a   1.000
_cell.length_b   1.000
_cell.length_c   1.000
_cell.angle_alpha   90.00
_cell.angle_beta   90.00
_cell.angle_gamma   90.00
#
_symmetry.space_group_name_H-M   'P 1'
#
loop_
_entity.id
_entity.type
_entity.pdbx_description
1 polymer ?
#
loop_
_entity_poly.entity_id
_entity_poly.type
_entity_poly.pdbx_seq_one_letter_code
_entity_poly.pdbx_strand_id
1 'polypeptide(L)'
;MAITYTAPSEPLAGPPGGETAATPPVIAATLARRRLLDIIERYCRRQIAGRSVLIAGHRGAGKTTLVKSAIEELRGRQHLGQAAIPLYVQIHGPDLLGGETVLGPQGDSAQSAAKPADGSPGTASGPNPTPAAGPAPADGTTKQKDRDEIDQALTSLRVLTIALHRAFVTDLGWSFERGVSPQQLEEARRPHKRRSDDLQELAAQLRLDFDDLVETDGLRWMWDRAGFLDQGVLRRDVSAEETGTRYFSKQGLLEIVAASCVSDSYARSVAKIDDADKFKAEAEVRQTHEIEKLAEKKELMNAVAGILAGGVAGGGAALAKNGPLAGLLFVVSAVVTTLLLNYTSVRSRSRTRSREKNIQWDRSVASLDLMLPLSIARVLDAGRAPVFVIDELDKVNEIEEKLERLINRLKHIVADRALFCFLVDRTYFERIQTISRVEPQRKEHTFFSERLYVIATPGQWRAYLQTILKAGTTPEDRLDLLALTYVLLARSKMHAIDLRREIEALPRNETSPSLLDLPDLRGPDLYRNLIYMQAVVEFVLEEDAVKRRLQRDPNFAQSMHDALYYLLRQWEQDKPPEVRPEKVEAYLQARMGTNESRRRVAQEGDGKGEAAGEEDDADRASLLSEVDFSGLFNSVLQAANLLSDHESFKTSIQDKVAKKTFGSEWTAVVDMIPAHPLLQKVGEEWHWKYDINANAVEVPEPEAVVGAAPAVLKPAAVQQDPVADTLNVIQEVEQVDAAIRFYTNDRLTLESLGSELRLLPVAPTYATFQACASQYRANAGAGPVEQTYASLTSDKSMIQEYAGLVRGSLAAMKRTILLGEFLSCERHRVRTDGPDQAGAPGSRLRSDMLRFVARNLDFARLRTPQIDAMLVEFDREFEKDESLVAAAFRLVHDRPAPLDRAWIQQFPLGINHAYQKVLPLILREAGDEDWVNAYFRGRANAMILHLRNRQPLRRLSLRDLRVLVTARLPSGFDVPAIHGDPESMPLLDYAEALSAARLYPTDAAFTLTAALLIKLGFGPQIEPLLFQNSTALRNEDVSDLFEAARGRFVPGQRVMVVLGGSPDTRVVLGENDFVSTRKGEGSHAGTWTVSQTNAVYPVHTTDIASIRIAQIPNAPPIVDSLAFTLEIHDEDVPPTSLWPVQIILLGIPPVGTPATLDDAVAMAKPNVA
;
A
#
# COMPACT_ATOMS: atom_id res chain seq x y z
N MET A 1 0.03 35.06 15.83
CA MET A 1 -1.06 34.92 14.85
C MET A 1 -1.94 33.75 15.27
N ALA A 2 -3.26 33.90 15.32
CA ALA A 2 -4.15 32.82 15.75
C ALA A 2 -4.82 32.12 14.56
N ILE A 3 -4.04 31.49 13.68
CA ILE A 3 -4.59 30.70 12.57
C ILE A 3 -4.62 29.22 12.97
N THR A 4 -5.78 28.60 12.85
CA THR A 4 -5.98 27.18 13.15
C THR A 4 -6.21 26.36 11.89
N TYR A 5 -5.60 25.19 11.80
CA TYR A 5 -5.76 24.21 10.73
C TYR A 5 -6.70 23.08 11.16
N THR A 6 -7.70 22.80 10.32
CA THR A 6 -8.58 21.63 10.42
C THR A 6 -8.31 20.72 9.23
N ALA A 7 -7.85 19.51 9.47
CA ALA A 7 -7.57 18.56 8.40
C ALA A 7 -8.86 18.25 7.61
N PRO A 8 -8.81 18.30 6.26
CA PRO A 8 -9.95 17.89 5.45
C PRO A 8 -10.18 16.39 5.63
N SER A 9 -11.45 15.99 5.78
CA SER A 9 -11.85 14.58 5.75
C SER A 9 -11.84 14.08 4.31
N GLU A 10 -11.31 12.88 4.07
CA GLU A 10 -11.33 12.28 2.74
C GLU A 10 -12.74 11.81 2.35
N PRO A 11 -13.28 12.23 1.19
CA PRO A 11 -14.59 11.79 0.71
C PRO A 11 -14.67 10.27 0.57
N LEU A 12 -15.77 9.68 1.06
CA LEU A 12 -16.02 8.22 1.05
C LEU A 12 -14.98 7.35 1.79
N ALA A 13 -14.11 7.92 2.64
CA ALA A 13 -13.21 7.12 3.48
C ALA A 13 -13.91 6.49 4.70
N GLY A 14 -15.10 6.97 5.05
CA GLY A 14 -15.96 6.43 6.10
C GLY A 14 -17.10 5.54 5.56
N PRO A 15 -17.87 4.89 6.46
CA PRO A 15 -19.05 4.14 6.07
C PRO A 15 -20.05 5.04 5.33
N PRO A 16 -20.75 4.54 4.29
CA PRO A 16 -21.70 5.34 3.54
C PRO A 16 -22.76 5.94 4.47
N GLY A 17 -22.94 7.27 4.42
CA GLY A 17 -23.98 7.98 5.19
C GLY A 17 -23.62 8.32 6.64
N GLY A 18 -22.36 8.25 7.05
CA GLY A 18 -21.92 8.86 8.32
C GLY A 18 -22.04 10.39 8.25
N GLU A 19 -22.73 11.02 9.21
CA GLU A 19 -22.91 12.47 9.33
C GLU A 19 -21.63 13.22 9.75
N THR A 20 -20.44 12.75 9.35
CA THR A 20 -19.26 13.59 9.52
C THR A 20 -19.46 14.80 8.63
N ALA A 21 -19.60 15.98 9.26
CA ALA A 21 -19.62 17.28 8.59
C ALA A 21 -18.26 17.47 7.90
N ALA A 22 -18.12 16.80 6.77
CA ALA A 22 -16.90 16.72 6.02
C ALA A 22 -16.64 18.11 5.44
N THR A 23 -15.47 18.67 5.76
CA THR A 23 -15.02 19.89 5.09
C THR A 23 -15.03 19.62 3.59
N PRO A 24 -15.83 20.35 2.79
CA PRO A 24 -15.99 20.03 1.39
C PRO A 24 -14.63 20.16 0.69
N PRO A 25 -14.25 19.20 -0.18
CA PRO A 25 -12.99 19.31 -0.91
C PRO A 25 -13.00 20.56 -1.79
N VAL A 26 -11.83 21.11 -2.14
CA VAL A 26 -11.68 22.31 -3.01
C VAL A 26 -12.60 22.27 -4.21
N ILE A 27 -12.70 21.08 -4.77
CA ILE A 27 -13.33 20.77 -6.04
C ILE A 27 -14.86 20.87 -5.93
N ALA A 28 -15.39 20.98 -4.71
CA ALA A 28 -16.81 21.14 -4.38
C ALA A 28 -17.49 22.27 -5.17
N ALA A 29 -16.77 23.38 -5.37
CA ALA A 29 -17.32 24.56 -6.03
C ALA A 29 -17.09 24.61 -7.56
N THR A 30 -16.35 23.64 -8.12
CA THR A 30 -15.96 23.66 -9.55
C THR A 30 -17.15 23.47 -10.49
N LEU A 31 -17.04 24.03 -11.70
CA LEU A 31 -18.05 23.83 -12.75
C LEU A 31 -18.14 22.36 -13.18
N ALA A 32 -16.98 21.69 -13.29
CA ALA A 32 -16.90 20.27 -13.60
C ALA A 32 -17.71 19.43 -12.61
N ARG A 33 -17.59 19.69 -11.31
CA ARG A 33 -18.37 18.99 -10.29
C ARG A 33 -19.87 19.28 -10.40
N ARG A 34 -20.27 20.54 -10.58
CA ARG A 34 -21.70 20.90 -10.75
C ARG A 34 -22.33 20.19 -11.95
N ARG A 35 -21.60 20.12 -13.07
CA ARG A 35 -22.05 19.36 -14.25
C ARG A 35 -22.11 17.86 -13.99
N LEU A 36 -21.10 17.29 -13.33
CA LEU A 36 -21.11 15.87 -12.99
C LEU A 36 -22.26 15.53 -12.04
N LEU A 37 -22.54 16.38 -11.05
CA LEU A 37 -23.67 16.24 -10.14
C LEU A 37 -25.00 16.17 -10.90
N ASP A 38 -25.24 17.09 -11.85
CA ASP A 38 -26.44 17.08 -12.69
C ASP A 38 -26.55 15.78 -13.51
N ILE A 39 -25.44 15.34 -14.12
CA ILE A 39 -25.42 14.10 -14.92
C ILE A 39 -25.75 12.88 -14.04
N ILE A 40 -25.10 12.73 -12.88
CA ILE A 40 -25.36 11.62 -11.95
C ILE A 40 -26.80 11.69 -11.45
N GLU A 41 -27.29 12.88 -11.08
CA GLU A 41 -28.65 13.07 -10.59
C GLU A 41 -29.71 12.68 -11.63
N ARG A 42 -29.52 13.08 -12.89
CA ARG A 42 -30.40 12.69 -14.01
C ARG A 42 -30.38 11.18 -14.24
N TYR A 43 -29.22 10.54 -14.13
CA TYR A 43 -29.08 9.08 -14.22
C TYR A 43 -29.79 8.37 -13.06
N CYS A 44 -29.59 8.82 -11.83
CA CYS A 44 -30.28 8.35 -10.62
C CYS A 44 -31.80 8.44 -10.75
N ARG A 45 -32.31 9.50 -11.39
CA ARG A 45 -33.74 9.71 -11.68
C ARG A 45 -34.26 8.94 -12.91
N ARG A 46 -33.41 8.13 -13.56
CA ARG A 46 -33.71 7.42 -14.82
C ARG A 46 -34.16 8.36 -15.95
N GLN A 47 -33.74 9.63 -15.92
CA GLN A 47 -33.99 10.59 -17.00
C GLN A 47 -33.02 10.40 -18.18
N ILE A 48 -31.90 9.74 -17.93
CA ILE A 48 -30.96 9.23 -18.92
C ILE A 48 -30.68 7.76 -18.58
N ALA A 49 -30.49 6.93 -19.61
CA ALA A 49 -30.32 5.49 -19.45
C ALA A 49 -28.87 5.12 -19.11
N GLY A 50 -27.92 5.83 -19.72
CA GLY A 50 -26.48 5.75 -19.44
C GLY A 50 -25.77 7.01 -19.95
N ARG A 51 -24.48 7.17 -19.61
CA ARG A 51 -23.63 8.25 -20.12
C ARG A 51 -22.16 7.90 -19.92
N SER A 52 -21.31 8.39 -20.79
CA SER A 52 -19.85 8.35 -20.66
C SER A 52 -19.29 9.76 -20.45
N VAL A 53 -18.53 9.93 -19.38
CA VAL A 53 -17.94 11.21 -18.99
C VAL A 53 -16.43 11.06 -18.99
N LEU A 54 -15.74 11.80 -19.86
CA LEU A 54 -14.29 11.93 -19.81
C LEU A 54 -13.93 13.04 -18.82
N ILE A 55 -13.21 12.71 -17.75
CA ILE A 55 -12.79 13.65 -16.72
C ILE A 55 -11.27 13.76 -16.75
N ALA A 56 -10.78 14.95 -17.09
CA ALA A 56 -9.36 15.23 -17.24
C ALA A 56 -8.88 16.30 -16.28
N GLY A 57 -7.57 16.36 -16.08
CA GLY A 57 -6.89 17.36 -15.27
C GLY A 57 -5.48 16.91 -14.96
N HIS A 58 -4.66 17.83 -14.45
CA HIS A 58 -3.30 17.50 -14.02
C HIS A 58 -3.27 16.37 -13.00
N ARG A 59 -2.12 15.69 -12.91
CA ARG A 59 -1.87 14.69 -11.87
C ARG A 59 -2.07 15.35 -10.51
N GLY A 60 -3.03 14.85 -9.73
CA GLY A 60 -3.35 15.47 -8.45
C GLY A 60 -4.42 16.54 -8.45
N ALA A 61 -4.98 16.93 -9.60
CA ALA A 61 -6.11 17.87 -9.67
C ALA A 61 -7.38 17.40 -8.93
N GLY A 62 -7.35 16.17 -8.38
CA GLY A 62 -8.41 15.57 -7.57
C GLY A 62 -9.58 15.06 -8.41
N LYS A 63 -9.30 14.50 -9.58
CA LYS A 63 -10.31 13.86 -10.46
C LYS A 63 -11.15 12.83 -9.71
N THR A 64 -10.50 11.90 -9.02
CA THR A 64 -11.17 10.88 -8.20
C THR A 64 -11.97 11.51 -7.07
N THR A 65 -11.39 12.49 -6.37
CA THR A 65 -12.05 13.26 -5.31
C THR A 65 -13.30 14.00 -5.82
N LEU A 66 -13.28 14.54 -7.05
CA LEU A 66 -14.43 15.18 -7.69
C LEU A 66 -15.59 14.21 -7.80
N VAL A 67 -15.35 13.01 -8.34
CA VAL A 67 -16.40 11.99 -8.52
C VAL A 67 -16.91 11.48 -7.18
N LYS A 68 -16.01 11.13 -6.25
CA LYS A 68 -16.39 10.69 -4.90
C LYS A 68 -17.25 11.74 -4.19
N SER A 69 -16.84 13.01 -4.21
CA SER A 69 -17.57 14.12 -3.60
C SER A 69 -18.92 14.39 -4.27
N ALA A 70 -19.06 14.18 -5.58
CA ALA A 70 -20.33 14.32 -6.26
C ALA A 70 -21.32 13.21 -5.83
N ILE A 71 -20.84 11.97 -5.75
CA ILE A 71 -21.64 10.82 -5.30
C ILE A 71 -22.05 10.99 -3.83
N GLU A 72 -21.13 11.42 -2.97
CA GLU A 72 -21.39 11.64 -1.54
C GLU A 72 -22.42 12.75 -1.31
N GLU A 73 -22.34 13.88 -2.02
CA GLU A 73 -23.35 14.94 -1.93
C GLU A 73 -24.74 14.43 -2.35
N LEU A 74 -24.82 13.69 -3.46
CA LEU A 74 -26.09 13.11 -3.89
C LEU A 74 -26.64 12.08 -2.89
N ARG A 75 -25.78 11.27 -2.28
CA ARG A 75 -26.17 10.33 -1.20
C ARG A 75 -26.78 11.06 0.00
N GLY A 76 -26.30 12.26 0.33
CA GLY A 76 -26.82 13.07 1.45
C GLY A 76 -28.07 13.89 1.12
N ARG A 77 -28.48 14.02 -0.15
CA ARG A 77 -29.65 14.81 -0.54
C ARG A 77 -30.95 14.04 -0.28
N GLN A 78 -31.65 14.42 0.79
CA GLN A 78 -32.99 13.90 1.14
C GLN A 78 -34.01 13.99 -0.01
N HIS A 79 -33.90 15.02 -0.87
CA HIS A 79 -34.84 15.30 -1.95
C HIS A 79 -34.66 14.42 -3.21
N LEU A 80 -33.70 13.49 -3.23
CA LEU A 80 -33.67 12.48 -4.29
C LEU A 80 -34.95 11.63 -4.29
N GLY A 81 -35.66 11.56 -3.15
CA GLY A 81 -36.96 10.93 -3.02
C GLY A 81 -36.94 9.50 -3.56
N GLN A 82 -37.59 9.30 -4.71
CA GLN A 82 -37.72 7.98 -5.35
C GLN A 82 -36.57 7.60 -6.29
N ALA A 83 -35.60 8.49 -6.51
CA ALA A 83 -34.45 8.24 -7.37
C ALA A 83 -33.55 7.14 -6.79
N ALA A 84 -32.82 6.44 -7.65
CA ALA A 84 -31.80 5.50 -7.21
C ALA A 84 -30.62 6.27 -6.60
N ILE A 85 -30.06 5.77 -5.50
CA ILE A 85 -28.90 6.39 -4.85
C ILE A 85 -27.62 5.97 -5.59
N PRO A 86 -26.70 6.89 -5.92
CA PRO A 86 -25.52 6.52 -6.70
C PRO A 86 -24.63 5.53 -5.94
N LEU A 87 -24.15 4.51 -6.65
CA LEU A 87 -23.24 3.47 -6.18
C LEU A 87 -21.87 3.67 -6.84
N TYR A 88 -20.86 4.00 -6.04
CA TYR A 88 -19.49 4.18 -6.53
C TYR A 88 -18.84 2.84 -6.83
N VAL A 89 -18.53 2.58 -8.10
CA VAL A 89 -17.87 1.35 -8.56
C VAL A 89 -16.48 1.70 -9.08
N GLN A 90 -15.45 1.55 -8.25
CA GLN A 90 -14.07 1.89 -8.62
C GLN A 90 -13.40 0.77 -9.40
N ILE A 91 -12.73 1.14 -10.49
CA ILE A 91 -11.96 0.25 -11.35
C ILE A 91 -10.59 0.89 -11.62
N HIS A 92 -9.53 0.10 -11.52
CA HIS A 92 -8.20 0.52 -11.92
C HIS A 92 -8.03 0.33 -13.43
N GLY A 93 -7.64 1.39 -14.14
CA GLY A 93 -7.55 1.43 -15.59
C GLY A 93 -6.65 0.36 -16.21
N PRO A 94 -5.43 0.14 -15.69
CA PRO A 94 -4.56 -0.96 -16.12
C PRO A 94 -5.21 -2.34 -16.04
N ASP A 95 -5.97 -2.63 -14.99
CA ASP A 95 -6.67 -3.92 -14.86
C ASP A 95 -7.74 -4.10 -15.94
N LEU A 96 -8.43 -3.00 -16.29
CA LEU A 96 -9.50 -3.02 -17.29
C LEU A 96 -8.96 -3.18 -18.71
N LEU A 97 -7.85 -2.51 -19.04
CA LEU A 97 -7.32 -2.44 -20.40
C LEU A 97 -6.23 -3.49 -20.69
N GLY A 98 -6.03 -4.45 -19.78
CA GLY A 98 -5.12 -5.57 -19.98
C GLY A 98 -3.66 -5.20 -19.77
N GLY A 99 -3.32 -4.61 -18.62
CA GLY A 99 -1.93 -4.60 -18.15
C GLY A 99 -1.43 -6.04 -18.12
N GLU A 100 -0.27 -6.30 -18.75
CA GLU A 100 0.32 -7.64 -18.97
C GLU A 100 0.49 -8.48 -17.68
N THR A 101 0.28 -7.88 -16.50
CA THR A 101 0.64 -8.43 -15.20
C THR A 101 -0.53 -9.00 -14.40
N VAL A 102 -1.80 -8.66 -14.68
CA VAL A 102 -2.88 -8.86 -13.70
C VAL A 102 -3.43 -10.29 -13.67
N LEU A 103 -3.36 -11.03 -14.78
CA LEU A 103 -3.79 -12.44 -14.84
C LEU A 103 -2.64 -13.44 -14.97
N GLY A 104 -1.39 -12.97 -14.88
CA GLY A 104 -0.18 -13.74 -15.12
C GLY A 104 -0.01 -14.14 -16.60
N PRO A 105 1.22 -14.36 -17.07
CA PRO A 105 1.45 -14.91 -18.40
C PRO A 105 0.81 -16.31 -18.47
N GLN A 106 -0.26 -16.46 -19.26
CA GLN A 106 -0.75 -17.79 -19.62
C GLN A 106 0.34 -18.48 -20.44
N GLY A 107 0.75 -19.67 -19.99
CA GLY A 107 1.97 -20.35 -20.42
C GLY A 107 1.93 -20.89 -21.86
N ASP A 108 2.01 -20.00 -22.85
CA ASP A 108 2.18 -20.39 -24.26
C ASP A 108 3.65 -20.70 -24.62
N SER A 109 4.59 -20.61 -23.68
CA SER A 109 6.03 -20.85 -23.92
C SER A 109 6.45 -22.32 -23.99
N ALA A 110 5.52 -23.30 -23.97
CA ALA A 110 5.85 -24.73 -23.93
C ALA A 110 5.58 -25.55 -25.21
N GLN A 111 5.01 -24.99 -26.29
CA GLN A 111 4.67 -25.79 -27.50
C GLN A 111 5.54 -25.56 -28.75
N SER A 112 6.59 -24.75 -28.69
CA SER A 112 7.53 -24.58 -29.81
C SER A 112 8.93 -25.13 -29.49
N ALA A 113 9.03 -26.37 -29.01
CA ALA A 113 10.28 -27.12 -28.94
C ALA A 113 10.21 -28.38 -29.83
N ALA A 114 10.84 -28.23 -30.99
CA ALA A 114 11.27 -29.20 -32.00
C ALA A 114 11.12 -30.71 -31.68
N LYS A 115 10.37 -31.39 -32.55
CA LYS A 115 10.47 -32.83 -32.82
C LYS A 115 11.82 -33.10 -33.53
N PRO A 116 12.75 -33.90 -32.98
CA PRO A 116 14.01 -34.17 -33.65
C PRO A 116 13.79 -35.12 -34.84
N ALA A 117 14.39 -34.78 -35.98
CA ALA A 117 14.39 -35.58 -37.20
C ALA A 117 15.40 -36.73 -37.08
N ASP A 118 14.92 -37.96 -37.21
CA ASP A 118 15.76 -39.13 -37.43
C ASP A 118 16.32 -39.11 -38.86
N GLY A 119 17.65 -39.15 -38.95
CA GLY A 119 18.38 -39.27 -40.21
C GLY A 119 18.69 -40.72 -40.56
N SER A 120 18.51 -41.08 -41.83
CA SER A 120 19.21 -42.21 -42.45
C SER A 120 19.68 -41.82 -43.85
N PRO A 121 20.94 -42.12 -44.23
CA PRO A 121 21.49 -41.74 -45.52
C PRO A 121 21.27 -42.84 -46.57
N GLY A 122 20.75 -42.49 -47.73
CA GLY A 122 20.56 -43.40 -48.86
C GLY A 122 20.58 -42.67 -50.20
N THR A 123 21.73 -42.74 -50.87
CA THR A 123 22.02 -42.34 -52.25
C THR A 123 21.06 -42.92 -53.29
N ALA A 124 20.58 -42.08 -54.23
CA ALA A 124 20.77 -42.23 -55.69
C ALA A 124 19.93 -41.23 -56.49
N SER A 125 20.58 -40.64 -57.49
CA SER A 125 20.13 -39.65 -58.46
C SER A 125 19.05 -40.11 -59.43
N GLY A 126 18.06 -39.24 -59.69
CA GLY A 126 17.19 -39.27 -60.87
C GLY A 126 16.51 -37.90 -61.09
N PRO A 127 16.37 -37.39 -62.33
CA PRO A 127 15.86 -36.03 -62.59
C PRO A 127 14.34 -35.98 -62.85
N ASN A 128 13.78 -34.78 -62.64
CA ASN A 128 12.40 -34.26 -62.88
C ASN A 128 11.39 -34.34 -61.72
N PRO A 129 10.38 -33.45 -61.66
CA PRO A 129 10.25 -32.10 -62.24
C PRO A 129 9.84 -31.04 -61.18
N THR A 130 9.94 -29.78 -61.60
CA THR A 130 9.44 -28.56 -60.95
C THR A 130 8.02 -28.70 -60.37
N PRO A 131 7.78 -28.37 -59.09
CA PRO A 131 6.45 -28.01 -58.60
C PRO A 131 6.27 -26.49 -58.61
N ALA A 132 5.10 -26.10 -59.11
CA ALA A 132 4.64 -24.74 -59.26
C ALA A 132 4.64 -23.94 -57.94
N ALA A 133 4.87 -22.63 -58.08
CA ALA A 133 4.67 -21.62 -57.05
C ALA A 133 3.23 -21.69 -56.53
N GLY A 134 3.05 -22.22 -55.31
CA GLY A 134 1.83 -22.07 -54.54
C GLY A 134 1.74 -20.64 -53.97
N PRO A 135 0.54 -20.05 -53.87
CA PRO A 135 0.35 -18.74 -53.28
C PRO A 135 0.81 -18.75 -51.81
N ALA A 136 1.57 -17.73 -51.43
CA ALA A 136 2.04 -17.53 -50.07
C ALA A 136 0.85 -17.50 -49.08
N PRO A 137 0.97 -18.09 -47.87
CA PRO A 137 -0.08 -18.09 -46.87
C PRO A 137 -0.24 -16.69 -46.26
N ALA A 138 -1.03 -15.85 -46.92
CA ALA A 138 -1.50 -14.57 -46.39
C ALA A 138 -2.87 -14.79 -45.72
N ASP A 139 -2.90 -15.04 -44.40
CA ASP A 139 -4.06 -14.71 -43.52
C ASP A 139 -3.92 -15.17 -42.04
N GLY A 140 -2.72 -15.52 -41.55
CA GLY A 140 -2.54 -15.97 -40.16
C GLY A 140 -2.70 -14.86 -39.11
N THR A 141 -2.41 -13.61 -39.45
CA THR A 141 -2.32 -12.48 -38.50
C THR A 141 -3.68 -11.90 -38.12
N THR A 142 -4.67 -11.97 -39.01
CA THR A 142 -6.03 -11.44 -38.81
C THR A 142 -6.81 -12.21 -37.75
N LYS A 143 -6.73 -13.55 -37.77
CA LYS A 143 -7.42 -14.40 -36.78
C LYS A 143 -6.87 -14.28 -35.37
N GLN A 144 -5.56 -14.08 -35.23
CA GLN A 144 -4.94 -13.89 -33.91
C GLN A 144 -5.39 -12.56 -33.30
N LYS A 145 -5.41 -11.48 -34.09
CA LYS A 145 -5.88 -10.17 -33.65
C LYS A 145 -7.33 -10.22 -33.15
N ASP A 146 -8.23 -10.86 -33.91
CA ASP A 146 -9.63 -11.00 -33.50
C ASP A 146 -9.77 -11.76 -32.17
N ARG A 147 -8.94 -12.78 -31.95
CA ARG A 147 -8.91 -13.57 -30.71
C ARG A 147 -8.39 -12.75 -29.52
N ASP A 148 -7.27 -12.06 -29.68
CA ASP A 148 -6.69 -11.22 -28.64
C ASP A 148 -7.67 -10.12 -28.20
N GLU A 149 -8.40 -9.54 -29.16
CA GLU A 149 -9.44 -8.57 -28.84
C GLU A 149 -10.63 -9.19 -28.09
N ILE A 150 -11.04 -10.42 -28.45
CA ILE A 150 -12.07 -11.20 -27.72
C ILE A 150 -11.63 -11.44 -26.28
N ASP A 151 -10.38 -11.85 -26.06
CA ASP A 151 -9.85 -12.13 -24.73
C ASP A 151 -9.71 -10.84 -23.89
N GLN A 152 -9.33 -9.72 -24.51
CA GLN A 152 -9.32 -8.41 -23.84
C GLN A 152 -10.72 -7.96 -23.43
N ALA A 153 -11.72 -8.17 -24.28
CA ALA A 153 -13.11 -7.82 -23.98
C ALA A 153 -13.70 -8.68 -22.86
N LEU A 154 -13.40 -9.99 -22.88
CA LEU A 154 -13.73 -10.90 -21.79
C LEU A 154 -13.15 -10.44 -20.46
N THR A 155 -11.86 -10.10 -20.47
CA THR A 155 -11.16 -9.59 -19.29
C THR A 155 -11.83 -8.33 -18.77
N SER A 156 -12.16 -7.39 -19.67
CA SER A 156 -12.84 -6.14 -19.31
C SER A 156 -14.22 -6.39 -18.68
N LEU A 157 -15.06 -7.24 -19.29
CA LEU A 157 -16.39 -7.58 -18.77
C LEU A 157 -16.31 -8.28 -17.41
N ARG A 158 -15.31 -9.14 -17.19
CA ARG A 158 -15.05 -9.78 -15.89
C ARG A 158 -14.69 -8.74 -14.83
N VAL A 159 -13.75 -7.84 -15.13
CA VAL A 159 -13.34 -6.76 -14.21
C VAL A 159 -14.53 -5.87 -13.83
N LEU A 160 -15.35 -5.48 -14.80
CA LEU A 160 -16.58 -4.69 -14.55
C LEU A 160 -17.56 -5.45 -13.65
N THR A 161 -17.77 -6.74 -13.90
CA THR A 161 -18.69 -7.58 -13.11
C THR A 161 -18.20 -7.76 -11.68
N ILE A 162 -16.91 -8.04 -11.50
CA ILE A 162 -16.28 -8.18 -10.18
C ILE A 162 -16.36 -6.87 -9.40
N ALA A 163 -16.06 -5.74 -10.04
CA ALA A 163 -16.13 -4.43 -9.42
C ALA A 163 -17.58 -4.09 -8.98
N LEU A 164 -18.57 -4.35 -9.85
CA LEU A 164 -19.98 -4.14 -9.53
C LEU A 164 -20.42 -5.00 -8.32
N HIS A 165 -20.01 -6.27 -8.29
CA HIS A 165 -20.27 -7.17 -7.17
C HIS A 165 -19.72 -6.63 -5.86
N ARG A 166 -18.42 -6.36 -5.82
CA ARG A 166 -17.76 -5.85 -4.60
C ARG A 166 -18.40 -4.56 -4.12
N ALA A 167 -18.67 -3.62 -5.02
CA ALA A 167 -19.29 -2.34 -4.67
C ALA A 167 -20.71 -2.53 -4.11
N PHE A 168 -21.56 -3.31 -4.79
CA PHE A 168 -22.95 -3.51 -4.39
C PHE A 168 -23.07 -4.27 -3.06
N VAL A 169 -22.35 -5.38 -2.92
CA VAL A 169 -22.30 -6.18 -1.69
C VAL A 169 -21.81 -5.35 -0.50
N THR A 170 -20.75 -4.57 -0.70
CA THR A 170 -20.20 -3.72 0.36
C THR A 170 -21.25 -2.70 0.81
N ASP A 171 -21.87 -1.99 -0.13
CA ASP A 171 -22.93 -1.00 0.17
C ASP A 171 -24.16 -1.65 0.84
N LEU A 172 -24.53 -2.86 0.42
CA LEU A 172 -25.62 -3.65 0.98
C LEU A 172 -25.31 -4.08 2.42
N GLY A 173 -24.12 -4.63 2.68
CA GLY A 173 -23.66 -5.03 4.01
C GLY A 173 -23.62 -3.86 4.99
N TRP A 174 -23.06 -2.71 4.58
CA TRP A 174 -23.08 -1.49 5.39
C TRP A 174 -24.50 -0.96 5.65
N SER A 175 -25.40 -1.07 4.68
CA SER A 175 -26.79 -0.64 4.83
C SER A 175 -27.58 -1.60 5.73
N PHE A 176 -27.30 -2.89 5.67
CA PHE A 176 -27.86 -3.90 6.56
C PHE A 176 -27.43 -3.63 8.02
N GLU A 177 -26.12 -3.50 8.26
CA GLU A 177 -25.55 -3.20 9.59
C GLU A 177 -26.13 -1.92 10.20
N ARG A 178 -26.20 -0.83 9.43
CA ARG A 178 -26.79 0.44 9.91
C ARG A 178 -28.24 0.31 10.36
N GLY A 179 -29.01 -0.56 9.72
CA GLY A 179 -30.42 -0.76 10.09
C GLY A 179 -30.69 -1.58 11.31
N VAL A 180 -29.70 -2.40 11.62
CA VAL A 180 -29.70 -3.22 12.81
C VAL A 180 -29.22 -2.39 14.02
N SER A 181 -28.64 -1.21 13.79
CA SER A 181 -28.07 -0.36 14.84
C SER A 181 -29.07 -0.10 15.99
N PRO A 182 -28.64 -0.26 17.26
CA PRO A 182 -29.50 -0.12 18.44
C PRO A 182 -30.27 1.21 18.49
N GLN A 183 -29.67 2.30 18.01
CA GLN A 183 -30.27 3.64 18.04
C GLN A 183 -31.58 3.69 17.23
N GLN A 184 -31.66 2.94 16.13
CA GLN A 184 -32.89 2.87 15.31
C GLN A 184 -33.91 1.88 15.89
N LEU A 185 -33.45 0.84 16.60
CA LEU A 185 -34.32 -0.13 17.28
C LEU A 185 -34.93 0.44 18.58
N GLU A 186 -34.32 1.43 19.22
CA GLU A 186 -34.86 2.04 20.45
C GLU A 186 -36.18 2.79 20.22
N GLU A 187 -36.41 3.35 19.02
CA GLU A 187 -37.70 3.94 18.64
C GLU A 187 -38.79 2.87 18.37
N ALA A 188 -38.39 1.63 18.05
CA ALA A 188 -39.29 0.53 17.71
C ALA A 188 -39.79 -0.32 18.90
N ARG A 189 -39.57 0.11 20.16
CA ARG A 189 -40.00 -0.49 21.44
C ARG A 189 -39.09 -1.61 22.00
N ARG A 190 -38.60 -1.42 23.24
CA ARG A 190 -37.79 -2.34 24.09
C ARG A 190 -38.55 -3.64 24.50
N PRO A 191 -37.93 -4.72 25.04
CA PRO A 191 -36.57 -4.85 25.60
C PRO A 191 -35.88 -6.22 25.34
N HIS A 192 -35.06 -6.42 24.31
CA HIS A 192 -34.15 -7.58 24.29
C HIS A 192 -32.79 -7.19 23.70
N LYS A 193 -31.83 -6.88 24.58
CA LYS A 193 -30.42 -6.66 24.23
C LYS A 193 -29.86 -7.78 23.34
N ARG A 194 -30.25 -9.03 23.62
CA ARG A 194 -29.90 -10.22 22.81
C ARG A 194 -30.27 -10.09 21.33
N ARG A 195 -31.37 -9.43 20.98
CA ARG A 195 -31.79 -9.28 19.58
C ARG A 195 -30.87 -8.35 18.79
N SER A 196 -30.26 -7.36 19.43
CA SER A 196 -29.30 -6.47 18.76
C SER A 196 -28.02 -7.23 18.43
N ASP A 197 -27.52 -8.02 19.39
CA ASP A 197 -26.31 -8.83 19.22
C ASP A 197 -26.54 -9.88 18.11
N ASP A 198 -27.67 -10.60 18.12
CA ASP A 198 -28.05 -11.58 17.08
C ASP A 198 -28.10 -10.95 15.67
N LEU A 199 -28.59 -9.72 15.56
CA LEU A 199 -28.71 -9.04 14.26
C LEU A 199 -27.37 -8.48 13.79
N GLN A 200 -26.48 -8.07 14.69
CA GLN A 200 -25.11 -7.67 14.34
C GLN A 200 -24.30 -8.88 13.86
N GLU A 201 -24.48 -10.03 14.52
CA GLU A 201 -23.93 -11.31 14.07
C GLU A 201 -24.46 -11.67 12.68
N LEU A 202 -25.77 -11.52 12.44
CA LEU A 202 -26.38 -11.73 11.12
C LEU A 202 -25.80 -10.80 10.05
N ALA A 203 -25.50 -9.53 10.39
CA ALA A 203 -24.88 -8.58 9.48
C ALA A 203 -23.43 -8.98 9.14
N ALA A 204 -22.68 -9.48 10.12
CA ALA A 204 -21.33 -10.01 9.92
C ALA A 204 -21.35 -11.28 9.06
N GLN A 205 -22.28 -12.20 9.34
CA GLN A 205 -22.48 -13.41 8.54
C GLN A 205 -22.84 -13.08 7.09
N LEU A 206 -23.74 -12.12 6.87
CA LEU A 206 -24.09 -11.68 5.51
C LEU A 206 -22.87 -11.21 4.71
N ARG A 207 -21.93 -10.49 5.34
CA ARG A 207 -20.69 -10.06 4.67
C ARG A 207 -19.80 -11.24 4.30
N LEU A 208 -19.65 -12.22 5.19
CA LEU A 208 -18.89 -13.44 4.92
C LEU A 208 -19.53 -14.26 3.81
N ASP A 209 -20.86 -14.42 3.86
CA ASP A 209 -21.59 -15.18 2.85
C ASP A 209 -21.41 -14.56 1.45
N PHE A 210 -21.33 -13.23 1.33
CA PHE A 210 -21.10 -12.58 0.05
C PHE A 210 -19.69 -12.77 -0.55
N ASP A 211 -18.72 -13.22 0.24
CA ASP A 211 -17.45 -13.68 -0.32
C ASP A 211 -17.63 -15.04 -1.03
N ASP A 212 -18.69 -15.77 -0.68
CA ASP A 212 -19.15 -17.03 -1.28
C ASP A 212 -20.38 -16.85 -2.21
N LEU A 213 -20.86 -17.96 -2.77
CA LEU A 213 -22.11 -18.02 -3.55
C LEU A 213 -23.32 -18.00 -2.61
N VAL A 214 -23.89 -16.82 -2.36
CA VAL A 214 -25.08 -16.71 -1.51
C VAL A 214 -26.33 -17.22 -2.21
N GLU A 215 -26.97 -18.23 -1.62
CA GLU A 215 -28.25 -18.72 -2.08
C GLU A 215 -29.38 -17.71 -1.80
N THR A 216 -30.30 -17.54 -2.76
CA THR A 216 -31.46 -16.64 -2.63
C THR A 216 -32.32 -16.96 -1.41
N ASP A 217 -32.44 -18.24 -1.03
CA ASP A 217 -33.18 -18.67 0.16
C ASP A 217 -32.50 -18.21 1.46
N GLY A 218 -31.16 -18.21 1.49
CA GLY A 218 -30.36 -17.68 2.59
C GLY A 218 -30.57 -16.18 2.76
N LEU A 219 -30.42 -15.40 1.68
CA LEU A 219 -30.68 -13.96 1.70
C LEU A 219 -32.11 -13.64 2.13
N ARG A 220 -33.09 -14.37 1.62
CA ARG A 220 -34.49 -14.19 2.01
C ARG A 220 -34.71 -14.44 3.49
N TRP A 221 -34.13 -15.50 4.04
CA TRP A 221 -34.20 -15.80 5.46
C TRP A 221 -33.56 -14.68 6.30
N MET A 222 -32.39 -14.17 5.90
CA MET A 222 -31.72 -13.07 6.61
C MET A 222 -32.56 -11.79 6.60
N TRP A 223 -33.14 -11.40 5.45
CA TRP A 223 -34.01 -10.23 5.35
C TRP A 223 -35.29 -10.38 6.16
N ASP A 224 -35.92 -11.55 6.13
CA ASP A 224 -37.11 -11.85 6.94
C ASP A 224 -36.80 -11.79 8.43
N ARG A 225 -35.68 -12.42 8.83
CA ARG A 225 -35.21 -12.45 10.23
C ARG A 225 -34.90 -11.05 10.76
N ALA A 226 -34.34 -10.18 9.93
CA ALA A 226 -34.06 -8.79 10.27
C ALA A 226 -35.27 -7.85 10.13
N GLY A 227 -36.38 -8.31 9.55
CA GLY A 227 -37.57 -7.49 9.31
C GLY A 227 -37.44 -6.52 8.13
N PHE A 228 -36.49 -6.77 7.22
CA PHE A 228 -36.22 -5.94 6.05
C PHE A 228 -36.85 -6.50 4.76
N LEU A 229 -37.59 -7.62 4.81
CA LEU A 229 -38.12 -8.26 3.60
C LEU A 229 -39.02 -7.36 2.75
N ASP A 230 -39.88 -6.57 3.38
CA ASP A 230 -40.81 -5.67 2.68
C ASP A 230 -40.17 -4.30 2.38
N GLN A 231 -39.50 -3.71 3.37
CA GLN A 231 -38.96 -2.35 3.31
C GLN A 231 -37.59 -2.24 2.62
N GLY A 232 -36.80 -3.33 2.65
CA GLY A 232 -35.41 -3.32 2.24
C GLY A 232 -34.48 -2.60 3.22
N VAL A 233 -33.18 -2.64 2.91
CA VAL A 233 -32.12 -1.98 3.68
C VAL A 233 -31.51 -0.77 2.97
N LEU A 234 -31.66 -0.67 1.65
CA LEU A 234 -31.03 0.37 0.84
C LEU A 234 -31.81 1.70 0.83
N ARG A 235 -33.10 1.69 1.21
CA ARG A 235 -34.02 2.84 1.13
C ARG A 235 -34.84 3.05 2.42
N ARG A 236 -34.16 3.31 3.54
CA ARG A 236 -34.84 3.50 4.83
C ARG A 236 -35.51 4.85 5.02
N ASP A 237 -35.02 5.89 4.36
CA ASP A 237 -35.48 7.26 4.59
C ASP A 237 -36.82 7.57 3.90
N VAL A 238 -37.41 6.58 3.20
CA VAL A 238 -38.70 6.74 2.52
C VAL A 238 -39.83 6.46 3.49
N SER A 239 -40.76 7.41 3.62
CA SER A 239 -41.89 7.27 4.54
C SER A 239 -42.76 6.06 4.17
N ALA A 240 -43.32 5.36 5.16
CA ALA A 240 -44.19 4.20 4.93
C ALA A 240 -45.41 4.53 4.04
N GLU A 241 -45.86 5.78 4.05
CA GLU A 241 -46.97 6.29 3.24
C GLU A 241 -46.59 6.39 1.75
N GLU A 242 -45.35 6.81 1.44
CA GLU A 242 -44.81 6.79 0.08
C GLU A 242 -44.56 5.36 -0.43
N THR A 243 -44.16 4.44 0.45
CA THR A 243 -43.95 3.03 0.12
C THR A 243 -45.26 2.29 -0.17
N GLY A 244 -46.34 2.62 0.56
CA GLY A 244 -47.64 1.96 0.46
C GLY A 244 -48.42 2.25 -0.84
N THR A 245 -48.09 3.32 -1.55
CA THR A 245 -48.82 3.72 -2.77
C THR A 245 -48.26 3.10 -4.06
N ARG A 246 -47.16 2.33 -4.04
CA ARG A 246 -46.43 1.95 -5.27
C ARG A 246 -45.82 0.55 -5.27
N TYR A 247 -45.30 0.16 -6.45
CA TYR A 247 -44.53 -1.06 -6.77
C TYR A 247 -43.35 -1.38 -5.81
N PHE A 248 -43.02 -0.49 -4.86
CA PHE A 248 -41.91 -0.62 -3.91
C PHE A 248 -42.28 -1.32 -2.59
N SER A 249 -43.51 -1.85 -2.45
CA SER A 249 -43.92 -2.62 -1.25
C SER A 249 -43.12 -3.91 -1.00
N LYS A 250 -42.13 -4.20 -1.86
CA LYS A 250 -41.30 -5.40 -1.88
C LYS A 250 -39.83 -5.04 -2.15
N GLN A 251 -39.39 -3.90 -1.62
CA GLN A 251 -38.03 -3.40 -1.84
C GLN A 251 -36.97 -4.41 -1.38
N GLY A 252 -37.18 -5.08 -0.24
CA GLY A 252 -36.26 -6.14 0.22
C GLY A 252 -36.15 -7.31 -0.75
N LEU A 253 -37.24 -7.68 -1.44
CA LEU A 253 -37.18 -8.71 -2.49
C LEU A 253 -36.40 -8.22 -3.73
N LEU A 254 -36.50 -6.94 -4.10
CA LEU A 254 -35.70 -6.38 -5.20
C LEU A 254 -34.20 -6.38 -4.86
N GLU A 255 -33.85 -6.08 -3.62
CA GLU A 255 -32.48 -6.16 -3.10
C GLU A 255 -31.94 -7.58 -3.14
N ILE A 256 -32.71 -8.57 -2.67
CA ILE A 256 -32.34 -9.99 -2.73
C ILE A 256 -32.12 -10.44 -4.19
N VAL A 257 -33.01 -10.04 -5.10
CA VAL A 257 -32.89 -10.37 -6.53
C VAL A 257 -31.63 -9.74 -7.14
N ALA A 258 -31.34 -8.48 -6.79
CA ALA A 258 -30.12 -7.82 -7.23
C ALA A 258 -28.87 -8.50 -6.67
N ALA A 259 -28.85 -8.82 -5.38
CA ALA A 259 -27.76 -9.51 -4.72
C ALA A 259 -27.48 -10.87 -5.37
N SER A 260 -28.49 -11.73 -5.51
CA SER A 260 -28.32 -13.02 -6.21
C SER A 260 -27.88 -12.85 -7.66
N CYS A 261 -28.43 -11.89 -8.41
CA CYS A 261 -28.05 -11.67 -9.81
C CYS A 261 -26.57 -11.26 -9.96
N VAL A 262 -26.10 -10.37 -9.08
CA VAL A 262 -24.73 -9.87 -9.13
C VAL A 262 -23.76 -10.96 -8.62
N SER A 263 -24.11 -11.72 -7.59
CA SER A 263 -23.32 -12.86 -7.09
C SER A 263 -23.24 -13.99 -8.12
N ASP A 264 -24.33 -14.32 -8.82
CA ASP A 264 -24.32 -15.26 -9.94
C ASP A 264 -23.39 -14.79 -11.06
N SER A 265 -23.42 -13.50 -11.39
CA SER A 265 -22.54 -12.91 -12.42
C SER A 265 -21.07 -12.95 -12.00
N TYR A 266 -20.79 -12.70 -10.71
CA TYR A 266 -19.46 -12.77 -10.13
C TYR A 266 -18.91 -14.20 -10.16
N ALA A 267 -19.69 -15.20 -9.72
CA ALA A 267 -19.28 -16.60 -9.72
C ALA A 267 -18.95 -17.10 -11.13
N ARG A 268 -19.73 -16.70 -12.15
CA ARG A 268 -19.43 -16.98 -13.56
C ARG A 268 -18.12 -16.33 -14.04
N SER A 269 -17.76 -15.18 -13.47
CA SER A 269 -16.55 -14.44 -13.83
C SER A 269 -15.29 -15.00 -13.17
N VAL A 270 -15.38 -15.54 -11.95
CA VAL A 270 -14.23 -15.91 -11.10
C VAL A 270 -13.88 -17.40 -11.10
N ALA A 271 -14.86 -18.30 -11.25
CA ALA A 271 -14.57 -19.74 -11.24
C ALA A 271 -13.43 -20.05 -12.25
N LYS A 272 -12.60 -21.08 -12.02
CA LYS A 272 -11.55 -21.55 -12.98
C LYS A 272 -12.08 -22.71 -13.83
N ILE A 273 -11.65 -22.79 -15.09
CA ILE A 273 -11.89 -23.95 -15.96
C ILE A 273 -10.78 -24.93 -15.58
N ASP A 274 -11.11 -26.03 -14.92
CA ASP A 274 -10.35 -27.25 -15.13
C ASP A 274 -11.08 -27.99 -16.25
N ASP A 275 -10.67 -27.77 -17.51
CA ASP A 275 -11.07 -28.55 -18.68
C ASP A 275 -10.35 -29.92 -18.66
N ALA A 276 -10.44 -30.58 -17.51
CA ALA A 276 -10.12 -31.99 -17.35
C ALA A 276 -11.42 -32.77 -17.09
N ASP A 277 -12.50 -32.43 -17.80
CA ASP A 277 -13.65 -33.31 -17.92
C ASP A 277 -13.26 -34.52 -18.78
N LYS A 278 -12.61 -35.49 -18.12
CA LYS A 278 -12.77 -36.90 -18.48
C LYS A 278 -14.27 -37.18 -18.42
N PHE A 279 -14.89 -37.21 -19.59
CA PHE A 279 -16.18 -37.86 -19.82
C PHE A 279 -16.06 -39.34 -19.37
N LYS A 280 -16.24 -39.59 -18.08
CA LYS A 280 -16.54 -40.91 -17.56
C LYS A 280 -18.05 -41.00 -17.44
N ALA A 281 -18.63 -41.69 -18.41
CA ALA A 281 -19.99 -42.19 -18.39
C ALA A 281 -20.19 -43.16 -17.20
N GLU A 282 -20.32 -42.63 -15.99
CA GLU A 282 -20.69 -43.37 -14.77
C GLU A 282 -21.97 -42.81 -14.14
N ALA A 283 -22.80 -42.10 -14.91
CA ALA A 283 -24.12 -41.65 -14.45
C ALA A 283 -25.25 -42.67 -14.66
N GLU A 284 -24.99 -43.84 -15.25
CA GLU A 284 -26.03 -44.84 -15.56
C GLU A 284 -25.97 -46.14 -14.71
N VAL A 285 -25.11 -46.23 -13.68
CA VAL A 285 -24.96 -47.48 -12.88
C VAL A 285 -25.07 -47.32 -11.35
N ARG A 286 -25.35 -46.13 -10.82
CA ARG A 286 -25.52 -45.94 -9.36
C ARG A 286 -26.94 -45.78 -8.82
N GLN A 287 -27.97 -45.95 -9.66
CA GLN A 287 -29.37 -45.89 -9.20
C GLN A 287 -29.99 -47.26 -8.83
N THR A 288 -29.23 -48.36 -8.90
CA THR A 288 -29.73 -49.70 -8.55
C THR A 288 -29.12 -50.31 -7.28
N HIS A 289 -28.28 -49.61 -6.50
CA HIS A 289 -27.66 -50.20 -5.30
C HIS A 289 -28.02 -49.59 -3.93
N GLU A 290 -28.96 -48.64 -3.84
CA GLU A 290 -29.43 -48.11 -2.53
C GLU A 290 -30.82 -48.58 -2.08
N ILE A 291 -31.48 -49.49 -2.82
CA ILE A 291 -32.72 -50.15 -2.35
C ILE A 291 -32.44 -51.49 -1.63
N GLU A 292 -31.19 -51.98 -1.61
CA GLU A 292 -30.84 -53.27 -1.02
C GLU A 292 -30.04 -53.22 0.29
N LYS A 293 -30.02 -52.09 1.00
CA LYS A 293 -29.47 -51.99 2.38
C LYS A 293 -30.46 -51.46 3.42
N LEU A 294 -31.72 -51.89 3.31
CA LEU A 294 -32.69 -51.85 4.41
C LEU A 294 -33.11 -53.26 4.89
N ALA A 295 -32.29 -54.28 4.61
CA ALA A 295 -32.59 -55.68 4.91
C ALA A 295 -31.67 -56.38 5.93
N GLU A 296 -30.71 -55.70 6.58
CA GLU A 296 -29.94 -56.31 7.67
C GLU A 296 -30.11 -55.59 9.00
N LYS A 297 -31.34 -55.69 9.52
CA LYS A 297 -31.64 -55.54 10.95
C LYS A 297 -31.16 -56.78 11.72
N LYS A 298 -29.84 -56.93 11.91
CA LYS A 298 -29.29 -58.00 12.76
C LYS A 298 -28.49 -57.54 13.98
N GLU A 299 -28.14 -56.26 14.08
CA GLU A 299 -27.45 -55.74 15.28
C GLU A 299 -28.36 -55.01 16.28
N LEU A 300 -29.50 -54.44 15.83
CA LEU A 300 -30.50 -53.88 16.75
C LEU A 300 -31.33 -54.97 17.47
N MET A 301 -31.41 -56.18 16.90
CA MET A 301 -32.03 -57.34 17.57
C MET A 301 -31.10 -58.00 18.60
N ASN A 302 -29.78 -57.83 18.49
CA ASN A 302 -28.82 -58.37 19.45
C ASN A 302 -28.69 -57.50 20.72
N ALA A 303 -28.94 -56.20 20.62
CA ALA A 303 -29.08 -55.32 21.79
C ALA A 303 -30.40 -55.55 22.56
N VAL A 304 -31.47 -55.99 21.88
CA VAL A 304 -32.75 -56.39 22.52
C VAL A 304 -32.70 -57.82 23.04
N ALA A 305 -31.92 -58.72 22.41
CA ALA A 305 -31.68 -60.08 22.91
C ALA A 305 -30.74 -60.13 24.13
N GLY A 306 -29.78 -59.20 24.25
CA GLY A 306 -28.91 -59.07 25.44
C GLY A 306 -29.63 -58.61 26.71
N ILE A 307 -30.73 -57.84 26.56
CA ILE A 307 -31.60 -57.42 27.67
C ILE A 307 -32.64 -58.51 28.01
N LEU A 308 -32.87 -59.48 27.11
CA LEU A 308 -33.75 -60.64 27.34
C LEU A 308 -33.01 -61.93 27.76
N ALA A 309 -31.68 -62.02 27.59
CA ALA A 309 -30.87 -63.16 28.03
C ALA A 309 -30.15 -62.96 29.38
N GLY A 310 -30.18 -61.75 29.94
CA GLY A 310 -29.54 -61.38 31.21
C GLY A 310 -30.42 -61.52 32.45
N GLY A 311 -31.39 -62.42 32.46
CA GLY A 311 -32.27 -62.63 33.61
C GLY A 311 -33.02 -63.96 33.59
N VAL A 312 -32.33 -65.07 33.88
CA VAL A 312 -32.71 -66.18 34.81
C VAL A 312 -31.60 -67.25 34.76
N ALA A 313 -30.54 -67.07 35.57
CA ALA A 313 -29.68 -68.09 36.20
C ALA A 313 -28.49 -67.34 36.85
N GLY A 314 -28.37 -67.16 38.16
CA GLY A 314 -29.17 -67.69 39.24
C GLY A 314 -29.00 -66.83 40.48
N GLY A 315 -30.00 -66.91 41.35
CA GLY A 315 -29.93 -66.39 42.70
C GLY A 315 -28.88 -67.13 43.54
N GLY A 316 -28.30 -66.39 44.47
CA GLY A 316 -27.42 -66.91 45.50
C GLY A 316 -27.34 -65.93 46.67
N ALA A 317 -28.34 -66.02 47.56
CA ALA A 317 -28.40 -65.48 48.91
C ALA A 317 -28.71 -63.98 49.11
N ALA A 318 -30.00 -63.75 49.39
CA ALA A 318 -30.40 -62.78 50.39
C ALA A 318 -30.11 -63.33 51.80
N LEU A 319 -29.47 -62.52 52.64
CA LEU A 319 -29.75 -62.38 54.07
C LEU A 319 -29.57 -60.86 54.33
N ALA A 320 -30.55 -60.05 54.72
CA ALA A 320 -31.74 -60.31 55.51
C ALA A 320 -32.85 -59.27 55.26
N LYS A 321 -34.09 -59.75 55.37
CA LYS A 321 -35.33 -59.11 55.83
C LYS A 321 -35.44 -57.57 55.67
N ASN A 322 -36.07 -57.13 54.57
CA ASN A 322 -37.40 -56.46 54.61
C ASN A 322 -37.87 -56.02 53.21
N GLY A 323 -38.89 -56.71 52.69
CA GLY A 323 -39.99 -56.12 51.91
C GLY A 323 -39.82 -55.92 50.39
N PRO A 324 -40.85 -56.21 49.55
CA PRO A 324 -40.73 -56.38 48.08
C PRO A 324 -40.83 -55.07 47.27
N LEU A 325 -40.56 -53.91 47.87
CA LEU A 325 -40.80 -52.59 47.27
C LEU A 325 -39.57 -51.97 46.58
N ALA A 326 -38.39 -52.61 46.67
CA ALA A 326 -37.14 -52.06 46.13
C ALA A 326 -36.86 -52.43 44.66
N GLY A 327 -37.38 -53.55 44.16
CA GLY A 327 -37.08 -54.03 42.79
C GLY A 327 -37.86 -53.30 41.68
N LEU A 328 -39.05 -52.77 42.00
CA LEU A 328 -39.92 -52.14 41.01
C LEU A 328 -39.62 -50.63 40.80
N LEU A 329 -38.94 -50.00 41.76
CA LEU A 329 -38.52 -48.59 41.71
C LEU A 329 -37.30 -48.36 40.81
N PHE A 330 -36.43 -49.35 40.62
CA PHE A 330 -35.20 -49.20 39.83
C PHE A 330 -35.46 -49.23 38.32
N VAL A 331 -36.36 -50.12 37.86
CA VAL A 331 -36.72 -50.26 36.43
C VAL A 331 -37.61 -49.11 35.95
N VAL A 332 -38.51 -48.60 36.81
CA VAL A 332 -39.37 -47.45 36.47
C VAL A 332 -38.60 -46.13 36.45
N SER A 333 -37.60 -45.92 37.33
CA SER A 333 -36.81 -44.68 37.31
C SER A 333 -35.92 -44.55 36.06
N ALA A 334 -35.34 -45.66 35.57
CA ALA A 334 -34.51 -45.64 34.37
C ALA A 334 -35.33 -45.36 33.10
N VAL A 335 -36.55 -45.86 33.01
CA VAL A 335 -37.45 -45.63 31.87
C VAL A 335 -38.06 -44.22 31.91
N VAL A 336 -38.45 -43.71 33.09
CA VAL A 336 -39.03 -42.36 33.25
C VAL A 336 -37.99 -41.25 33.06
N THR A 337 -36.73 -41.44 33.50
CA THR A 337 -35.66 -40.44 33.32
C THR A 337 -35.24 -40.34 31.86
N THR A 338 -35.25 -41.46 31.12
CA THR A 338 -34.94 -41.49 29.69
C THR A 338 -36.08 -40.92 28.82
N LEU A 339 -37.34 -41.01 29.28
CA LEU A 339 -38.48 -40.39 28.61
C LEU A 339 -38.63 -38.89 28.92
N LEU A 340 -38.31 -38.43 30.14
CA LEU A 340 -38.39 -37.01 30.50
C LEU A 340 -37.25 -36.14 29.93
N LEU A 341 -36.05 -36.69 29.76
CA LEU A 341 -34.93 -35.96 29.13
C LEU A 341 -35.02 -35.86 27.60
N ASN A 342 -35.86 -36.68 26.96
CA ASN A 342 -36.13 -36.60 25.51
C ASN A 342 -37.37 -35.74 25.15
N TYR A 343 -38.04 -35.14 26.15
CA TYR A 343 -39.17 -34.23 25.95
C TYR A 343 -38.85 -32.78 26.35
N THR A 344 -37.61 -32.33 26.11
CA THR A 344 -37.30 -30.90 25.99
C THR A 344 -37.04 -30.59 24.52
N SER A 345 -38.07 -29.99 23.91
CA SER A 345 -38.12 -29.66 22.49
C SER A 345 -37.05 -28.63 22.11
N VAL A 346 -35.89 -29.07 21.63
CA VAL A 346 -35.13 -28.30 20.65
C VAL A 346 -35.69 -28.64 19.29
N ARG A 347 -36.53 -27.76 18.77
CA ARG A 347 -37.05 -27.83 17.40
C ARG A 347 -35.91 -27.44 16.43
N SER A 348 -34.85 -28.24 16.39
CA SER A 348 -33.83 -28.20 15.35
C SER A 348 -34.42 -28.89 14.12
N ARG A 349 -34.89 -28.09 13.15
CA ARG A 349 -35.12 -28.56 11.79
C ARG A 349 -33.78 -28.54 11.06
N SER A 350 -32.95 -29.58 11.19
CA SER A 350 -31.91 -29.81 10.20
C SER A 350 -32.57 -30.46 8.96
N ARG A 351 -32.88 -29.64 7.96
CA ARG A 351 -33.10 -30.12 6.60
C ARG A 351 -31.75 -30.13 5.91
N THR A 352 -30.98 -31.20 6.07
CA THR A 352 -29.81 -31.46 5.22
C THR A 352 -30.33 -31.87 3.85
N ARG A 353 -30.50 -30.89 2.95
CA ARG A 353 -30.81 -31.13 1.54
C ARG A 353 -29.49 -31.08 0.78
N SER A 354 -28.82 -32.22 0.66
CA SER A 354 -27.69 -32.37 -0.26
C SER A 354 -28.22 -32.22 -1.68
N ARG A 355 -27.83 -31.15 -2.37
CA ARG A 355 -28.11 -30.94 -3.79
C ARG A 355 -26.76 -30.77 -4.49
N GLU A 356 -26.21 -31.87 -4.98
CA GLU A 356 -25.09 -31.82 -5.92
C GLU A 356 -25.61 -31.21 -7.23
N LYS A 357 -25.22 -29.97 -7.50
CA LYS A 357 -25.53 -29.26 -8.74
C LYS A 357 -24.21 -29.10 -9.48
N ASN A 358 -23.95 -29.99 -10.45
CA ASN A 358 -22.87 -29.79 -11.42
C ASN A 358 -23.28 -28.65 -12.35
N ILE A 359 -22.98 -27.41 -11.93
CA ILE A 359 -23.20 -26.23 -12.75
C ILE A 359 -21.93 -26.00 -13.58
N GLN A 360 -21.94 -26.48 -14.81
CA GLN A 360 -21.02 -25.95 -15.83
C GLN A 360 -21.52 -24.56 -16.24
N TRP A 361 -20.83 -23.53 -15.77
CA TRP A 361 -21.14 -22.15 -16.11
C TRP A 361 -20.55 -21.80 -17.47
N ASP A 362 -21.39 -21.39 -18.41
CA ASP A 362 -20.92 -20.79 -19.66
C ASP A 362 -20.23 -19.45 -19.37
N ARG A 363 -18.92 -19.39 -19.60
CA ARG A 363 -18.08 -18.18 -19.45
C ARG A 363 -17.78 -17.50 -20.77
N SER A 364 -18.53 -17.84 -21.82
CA SER A 364 -18.46 -17.16 -23.10
C SER A 364 -18.68 -15.65 -22.93
N VAL A 365 -18.15 -14.88 -23.89
CA VAL A 365 -18.39 -13.43 -23.98
C VAL A 365 -19.87 -13.16 -23.91
N ALA A 366 -20.67 -13.94 -24.67
CA ALA A 366 -22.10 -13.78 -24.77
C ALA A 366 -22.82 -13.90 -23.42
N SER A 367 -22.36 -14.79 -22.54
CA SER A 367 -22.92 -14.94 -21.19
C SER A 367 -22.68 -13.68 -20.35
N LEU A 368 -21.45 -13.16 -20.30
CA LEU A 368 -21.13 -11.94 -19.56
C LEU A 368 -21.77 -10.68 -20.17
N ASP A 369 -21.81 -10.63 -21.49
CA ASP A 369 -22.43 -9.55 -22.27
C ASP A 369 -23.94 -9.44 -22.00
N LEU A 370 -24.60 -10.57 -21.69
CA LEU A 370 -26.00 -10.58 -21.26
C LEU A 370 -26.16 -10.30 -19.76
N MET A 371 -25.29 -10.88 -18.92
CA MET A 371 -25.42 -10.86 -17.46
C MET A 371 -25.08 -9.50 -16.86
N LEU A 372 -24.04 -8.81 -17.35
CA LEU A 372 -23.65 -7.51 -16.79
C LEU A 372 -24.76 -6.45 -16.97
N PRO A 373 -25.36 -6.26 -18.17
CA PRO A 373 -26.50 -5.36 -18.35
C PRO A 373 -27.73 -5.73 -17.52
N LEU A 374 -27.96 -7.01 -17.26
CA LEU A 374 -29.03 -7.48 -16.38
C LEU A 374 -28.73 -7.13 -14.92
N SER A 375 -27.52 -7.40 -14.45
CA SER A 375 -27.05 -7.07 -13.10
C SER A 375 -27.14 -5.58 -12.81
N ILE A 376 -26.72 -4.71 -13.75
CA ILE A 376 -26.86 -3.26 -13.64
C ILE A 376 -28.34 -2.87 -13.48
N ALA A 377 -29.23 -3.44 -14.31
CA ALA A 377 -30.66 -3.17 -14.22
C ALA A 377 -31.26 -3.62 -12.88
N ARG A 378 -30.86 -4.78 -12.35
CA ARG A 378 -31.31 -5.26 -11.04
C ARG A 378 -30.82 -4.40 -9.89
N VAL A 379 -29.56 -3.94 -9.94
CA VAL A 379 -29.01 -3.00 -8.95
C VAL A 379 -29.79 -1.67 -8.99
N LEU A 380 -30.12 -1.17 -10.19
CA LEU A 380 -31.00 -0.01 -10.39
C LEU A 380 -32.40 -0.21 -9.84
N ASP A 381 -32.99 -1.39 -10.01
CA ASP A 381 -34.31 -1.73 -9.46
C ASP A 381 -34.28 -1.86 -7.93
N ALA A 382 -33.17 -2.34 -7.37
CA ALA A 382 -32.90 -2.31 -5.94
C ALA A 382 -32.63 -0.89 -5.41
N GLY A 383 -32.71 0.16 -6.24
CA GLY A 383 -32.59 1.54 -5.81
C GLY A 383 -31.17 2.06 -5.69
N ARG A 384 -30.20 1.40 -6.35
CA ARG A 384 -28.80 1.84 -6.46
C ARG A 384 -28.41 2.07 -7.91
N ALA A 385 -27.78 3.20 -8.21
CA ALA A 385 -27.38 3.56 -9.57
C ALA A 385 -25.87 3.40 -9.76
N PRO A 386 -25.38 2.33 -10.42
CA PRO A 386 -23.95 2.12 -10.59
C PRO A 386 -23.28 3.25 -11.38
N VAL A 387 -22.26 3.86 -10.79
CA VAL A 387 -21.36 4.85 -11.40
C VAL A 387 -19.97 4.23 -11.44
N PHE A 388 -19.58 3.74 -12.62
CA PHE A 388 -18.28 3.13 -12.86
C PHE A 388 -17.22 4.21 -13.01
N VAL A 389 -16.16 4.16 -12.20
CA VAL A 389 -15.07 5.13 -12.20
C VAL A 389 -13.79 4.41 -12.54
N ILE A 390 -13.31 4.65 -13.74
CA ILE A 390 -12.10 4.02 -14.29
C ILE A 390 -10.94 5.00 -14.06
N ASP A 391 -10.15 4.73 -13.04
CA ASP A 391 -9.06 5.59 -12.58
C ASP A 391 -7.71 5.19 -13.20
N GLU A 392 -6.74 6.10 -13.15
CA GLU A 392 -5.35 5.86 -13.57
C GLU A 392 -5.18 5.38 -15.03
N LEU A 393 -6.05 5.81 -15.93
CA LEU A 393 -5.93 5.50 -17.36
C LEU A 393 -4.67 6.10 -17.99
N ASP A 394 -4.08 7.13 -17.38
CA ASP A 394 -2.81 7.73 -17.77
C ASP A 394 -1.61 6.78 -17.62
N LYS A 395 -1.77 5.66 -16.91
CA LYS A 395 -0.76 4.59 -16.82
C LYS A 395 -0.89 3.54 -17.92
N VAL A 396 -1.92 3.62 -18.77
CA VAL A 396 -2.16 2.64 -19.83
C VAL A 396 -1.46 3.09 -21.10
N ASN A 397 -0.46 2.31 -21.52
CA ASN A 397 0.18 2.49 -22.83
C ASN A 397 -0.86 2.29 -23.93
N GLU A 398 -0.77 3.12 -24.98
CA GLU A 398 -1.70 3.05 -26.13
C GLU A 398 -3.17 3.14 -25.71
N ILE A 399 -3.45 3.96 -24.68
CA ILE A 399 -4.80 4.19 -24.15
C ILE A 399 -5.83 4.44 -25.26
N GLU A 400 -5.46 5.12 -26.35
CA GLU A 400 -6.37 5.42 -27.46
C GLU A 400 -6.94 4.18 -28.11
N GLU A 401 -6.05 3.30 -28.56
CA GLU A 401 -6.45 2.09 -29.26
C GLU A 401 -7.19 1.15 -28.32
N LYS A 402 -6.68 0.98 -27.10
CA LYS A 402 -7.29 0.11 -26.09
C LYS A 402 -8.66 0.63 -25.65
N LEU A 403 -8.81 1.94 -25.46
CA LEU A 403 -10.07 2.56 -25.05
C LEU A 403 -11.09 2.60 -26.19
N GLU A 404 -10.67 2.84 -27.43
CA GLU A 404 -11.54 2.72 -28.61
C GLU A 404 -12.08 1.29 -28.74
N ARG A 405 -11.21 0.27 -28.65
CA ARG A 405 -11.61 -1.14 -28.69
C ARG A 405 -12.59 -1.47 -27.56
N LEU A 406 -12.29 -1.04 -26.34
CA LEU A 406 -13.15 -1.24 -25.18
C LEU A 406 -14.53 -0.60 -25.40
N ILE A 407 -14.59 0.67 -25.79
CA ILE A 407 -15.85 1.41 -25.93
C ILE A 407 -16.67 0.87 -27.09
N ASN A 408 -16.05 0.48 -28.21
CA ASN A 408 -16.77 -0.12 -29.35
C ASN A 408 -17.50 -1.40 -28.95
N ARG A 409 -16.89 -2.23 -28.09
CA ARG A 409 -17.49 -3.48 -27.60
C ARG A 409 -18.52 -3.23 -26.51
N LEU A 410 -18.21 -2.35 -25.57
CA LEU A 410 -19.10 -2.00 -24.47
C LEU A 410 -20.16 -0.95 -24.86
N LYS A 411 -20.27 -0.56 -26.13
CA LYS A 411 -21.12 0.55 -26.57
C LYS A 411 -22.56 0.43 -26.06
N HIS A 412 -23.12 -0.77 -26.12
CA HIS A 412 -24.49 -1.06 -25.67
C HIS A 412 -24.65 -1.04 -24.13
N ILE A 413 -23.55 -1.17 -23.38
CA ILE A 413 -23.55 -1.03 -21.91
C ILE A 413 -23.32 0.44 -21.52
N VAL A 414 -22.30 1.06 -22.10
CA VAL A 414 -21.83 2.41 -21.81
C VAL A 414 -22.84 3.47 -22.22
N ALA A 415 -23.48 3.32 -23.39
CA ALA A 415 -24.45 4.29 -23.87
C ALA A 415 -25.81 4.14 -23.19
N ASP A 416 -26.25 2.90 -22.91
CA ASP A 416 -27.67 2.64 -22.67
C ASP A 416 -28.02 2.25 -21.23
N ARG A 417 -27.07 1.84 -20.38
CA ARG A 417 -27.44 1.25 -19.06
C ARG A 417 -26.67 1.75 -17.85
N ALA A 418 -25.49 2.33 -18.04
CA ALA A 418 -24.64 2.72 -16.92
C ALA A 418 -23.97 4.07 -17.13
N LEU A 419 -23.56 4.68 -16.02
CA LEU A 419 -22.76 5.90 -16.02
C LEU A 419 -21.29 5.53 -15.84
N PHE A 420 -20.45 5.92 -16.79
CA PHE A 420 -19.00 5.72 -16.75
C PHE A 420 -18.27 7.06 -16.63
N CYS A 421 -17.32 7.14 -15.71
CA CYS A 421 -16.38 8.24 -15.54
C CYS A 421 -14.97 7.73 -15.85
N PHE A 422 -14.39 8.21 -16.95
CA PHE A 422 -13.03 7.87 -17.39
C PHE A 422 -12.08 8.96 -16.91
N LEU A 423 -11.17 8.64 -15.99
CA LEU A 423 -10.25 9.60 -15.42
C LEU A 423 -8.92 9.55 -16.17
N VAL A 424 -8.58 10.63 -16.86
CA VAL A 424 -7.39 10.72 -17.72
C VAL A 424 -6.49 11.87 -17.31
N ASP A 425 -5.27 11.91 -17.83
CA ASP A 425 -4.41 13.06 -17.70
C ASP A 425 -4.83 14.21 -18.64
N ARG A 426 -4.08 15.30 -18.56
CA ARG A 426 -4.26 16.45 -19.45
C ARG A 426 -3.91 16.10 -20.90
N THR A 427 -2.84 15.34 -21.11
CA THR A 427 -2.28 15.04 -22.43
C THR A 427 -3.28 14.33 -23.33
N TYR A 428 -3.92 13.27 -22.80
CA TYR A 428 -4.93 12.51 -23.54
C TYR A 428 -6.14 13.38 -23.90
N PHE A 429 -6.57 14.24 -22.97
CA PHE A 429 -7.69 15.12 -23.19
C PHE A 429 -7.42 16.18 -24.26
N GLU A 430 -6.27 16.86 -24.21
CA GLU A 430 -5.84 17.83 -25.22
C GLU A 430 -5.71 17.18 -26.60
N ARG A 431 -5.22 15.95 -26.65
CA ARG A 431 -5.18 15.17 -27.90
C ARG A 431 -6.57 14.90 -28.45
N ILE A 432 -7.51 14.41 -27.64
CA ILE A 432 -8.91 14.22 -28.07
C ILE A 432 -9.49 15.53 -28.59
N GLN A 433 -9.19 16.66 -27.94
CA GLN A 433 -9.67 17.97 -28.41
C GLN A 433 -9.04 18.39 -29.73
N THR A 434 -7.75 18.16 -29.89
CA THR A 434 -7.04 18.47 -31.15
C THR A 434 -7.65 17.67 -32.29
N ILE A 435 -7.82 16.36 -32.09
CA ILE A 435 -8.51 15.47 -33.03
C ILE A 435 -9.93 15.98 -33.35
N SER A 436 -10.65 16.42 -32.32
CA SER A 436 -12.02 16.96 -32.45
C SER A 436 -12.11 18.27 -33.26
N ARG A 437 -11.04 19.09 -33.26
CA ARG A 437 -10.97 20.35 -34.01
C ARG A 437 -10.64 20.09 -35.49
N VAL A 438 -9.76 19.12 -35.75
CA VAL A 438 -9.32 18.78 -37.11
C VAL A 438 -10.41 18.01 -37.85
N GLU A 439 -11.13 17.13 -37.16
CA GLU A 439 -12.11 16.24 -37.80
C GLU A 439 -13.48 16.28 -37.11
N PRO A 440 -14.47 17.00 -37.67
CA PRO A 440 -15.76 17.27 -37.02
C PRO A 440 -16.68 16.04 -36.86
N GLN A 441 -16.30 14.85 -37.34
CA GLN A 441 -17.15 13.64 -37.34
C GLN A 441 -16.47 12.36 -36.85
N ARG A 442 -15.36 12.42 -36.10
CA ARG A 442 -14.74 11.17 -35.65
C ARG A 442 -15.52 10.45 -34.54
N LYS A 443 -15.29 9.14 -34.46
CA LYS A 443 -15.91 8.19 -33.54
C LYS A 443 -15.72 8.58 -32.07
N GLU A 444 -14.63 9.25 -31.71
CA GLU A 444 -14.34 9.67 -30.34
C GLU A 444 -15.34 10.68 -29.78
N HIS A 445 -16.02 11.44 -30.64
CA HIS A 445 -17.16 12.27 -30.24
C HIS A 445 -18.40 11.45 -29.86
N THR A 446 -18.52 10.25 -30.42
CA THR A 446 -19.60 9.32 -30.07
C THR A 446 -19.30 8.56 -28.78
N PHE A 447 -18.02 8.46 -28.41
CA PHE A 447 -17.58 7.70 -27.23
C PHE A 447 -17.79 8.45 -25.93
N PHE A 448 -17.46 9.74 -25.87
CA PHE A 448 -17.62 10.56 -24.67
C PHE A 448 -18.73 11.57 -24.88
N SER A 449 -19.84 11.26 -24.24
CA SER A 449 -21.01 12.11 -24.19
C SER A 449 -20.74 13.47 -23.52
N GLU A 450 -19.86 13.49 -22.52
CA GLU A 450 -19.47 14.68 -21.78
C GLU A 450 -17.96 14.72 -21.56
N ARG A 451 -17.40 15.92 -21.55
CA ARG A 451 -15.96 16.17 -21.34
C ARG A 451 -15.81 17.23 -20.26
N LEU A 452 -15.27 16.83 -19.12
CA LEU A 452 -15.11 17.69 -17.96
C LEU A 452 -13.62 17.88 -17.68
N TYR A 453 -13.20 19.14 -17.57
CA TYR A 453 -11.84 19.48 -17.18
C TYR A 453 -11.83 20.00 -15.73
N VAL A 454 -11.04 19.35 -14.88
CA VAL A 454 -10.95 19.65 -13.45
C VAL A 454 -9.91 20.74 -13.24
N ILE A 455 -10.41 21.96 -13.03
CA ILE A 455 -9.60 23.11 -12.68
C ILE A 455 -10.34 23.96 -11.64
N ALA A 456 -9.60 24.41 -10.63
CA ALA A 456 -10.10 25.33 -9.61
C ALA A 456 -9.60 26.75 -9.90
N THR A 457 -10.54 27.70 -9.86
CA THR A 457 -10.26 29.14 -9.96
C THR A 457 -9.64 29.67 -8.67
N PRO A 458 -8.96 30.83 -8.70
CA PRO A 458 -8.36 31.40 -7.49
C PRO A 458 -9.40 31.61 -6.38
N GLY A 459 -10.58 32.13 -6.71
CA GLY A 459 -11.68 32.29 -5.75
C GLY A 459 -12.14 30.99 -5.09
N GLN A 460 -12.13 29.87 -5.82
CA GLN A 460 -12.47 28.55 -5.27
C GLN A 460 -11.39 28.03 -4.33
N TRP A 461 -10.12 28.25 -4.68
CA TRP A 461 -9.01 27.92 -3.78
C TRP A 461 -9.04 28.72 -2.49
N ARG A 462 -9.33 30.03 -2.56
CA ARG A 462 -9.50 30.87 -1.36
C ARG A 462 -10.65 30.38 -0.49
N ALA A 463 -11.80 30.10 -1.09
CA ALA A 463 -12.95 29.57 -0.36
C ALA A 463 -12.59 28.25 0.33
N TYR A 464 -11.87 27.35 -0.34
CA TYR A 464 -11.38 26.12 0.28
C TYR A 464 -10.41 26.39 1.42
N LEU A 465 -9.38 27.21 1.21
CA LEU A 465 -8.40 27.52 2.24
C LEU A 465 -9.06 28.12 3.48
N GLN A 466 -10.09 28.95 3.33
CA GLN A 466 -10.89 29.49 4.45
C GLN A 466 -11.72 28.43 5.20
N THR A 467 -12.00 27.27 4.59
CA THR A 467 -12.69 26.17 5.29
C THR A 467 -11.75 25.36 6.17
N ILE A 468 -10.51 25.15 5.73
CA ILE A 468 -9.51 24.35 6.45
C ILE A 468 -8.60 25.21 7.34
N LEU A 469 -8.46 26.50 7.04
CA LEU A 469 -7.71 27.49 7.83
C LEU A 469 -8.70 28.50 8.40
N LYS A 470 -8.77 28.57 9.73
CA LYS A 470 -9.64 29.51 10.43
C LYS A 470 -8.79 30.56 11.13
N ALA A 471 -9.02 31.81 10.78
CA ALA A 471 -8.47 32.96 11.49
C ALA A 471 -9.11 33.07 12.89
N GLY A 472 -8.37 33.64 13.81
CA GLY A 472 -8.88 34.11 15.10
C GLY A 472 -9.92 35.21 14.92
N THR A 473 -10.37 35.77 16.04
CA THR A 473 -11.45 36.76 16.05
C THR A 473 -10.97 38.16 15.69
N THR A 474 -9.67 38.43 15.68
CA THR A 474 -9.14 39.77 15.45
C THR A 474 -9.13 40.13 13.95
N PRO A 475 -9.25 41.43 13.59
CA PRO A 475 -9.06 41.87 12.21
C PRO A 475 -7.69 41.52 11.64
N GLU A 476 -6.64 41.54 12.48
CA GLU A 476 -5.27 41.18 12.09
C GLU A 476 -5.16 39.70 11.70
N ASP A 477 -5.77 38.79 12.47
CA ASP A 477 -5.79 37.36 12.12
C ASP A 477 -6.43 37.10 10.75
N ARG A 478 -7.43 37.90 10.37
CA ARG A 478 -8.07 37.81 9.04
C ARG A 478 -7.16 38.30 7.93
N LEU A 479 -6.37 39.35 8.19
CA LEU A 479 -5.36 39.85 7.25
C LEU A 479 -4.22 38.84 7.11
N ASP A 480 -3.77 38.23 8.19
CA ASP A 480 -2.74 37.20 8.17
C ASP A 480 -3.21 35.94 7.43
N LEU A 481 -4.47 35.54 7.61
CA LEU A 481 -5.06 34.44 6.83
C LEU A 481 -5.14 34.78 5.34
N LEU A 482 -5.48 36.02 5.00
CA LEU A 482 -5.48 36.47 3.61
C LEU A 482 -4.07 36.43 3.02
N ALA A 483 -3.07 36.97 3.72
CA ALA A 483 -1.66 36.92 3.32
C ALA A 483 -1.19 35.47 3.10
N LEU A 484 -1.43 34.59 4.09
CA LEU A 484 -1.11 33.16 4.02
C LEU A 484 -1.75 32.49 2.80
N THR A 485 -3.02 32.82 2.53
CA THR A 485 -3.75 32.29 1.38
C THR A 485 -3.02 32.63 0.07
N TYR A 486 -2.64 33.88 -0.14
CA TYR A 486 -1.92 34.30 -1.34
C TYR A 486 -0.54 33.65 -1.45
N VAL A 487 0.21 33.56 -0.34
CA VAL A 487 1.53 32.89 -0.30
C VAL A 487 1.40 31.41 -0.68
N LEU A 488 0.42 30.70 -0.12
CA LEU A 488 0.17 29.29 -0.42
C LEU A 488 -0.22 29.07 -1.89
N LEU A 489 -1.05 29.96 -2.47
CA LEU A 489 -1.42 29.88 -3.89
C LEU A 489 -0.25 30.17 -4.82
N ALA A 490 0.60 31.15 -4.49
CA ALA A 490 1.80 31.45 -5.25
C ALA A 490 2.73 30.23 -5.30
N ARG A 491 3.10 29.70 -4.12
CA ARG A 491 4.05 28.58 -4.00
C ARG A 491 3.55 27.30 -4.65
N SER A 492 2.28 26.98 -4.43
CA SER A 492 1.65 25.81 -5.04
C SER A 492 1.34 25.99 -6.53
N LYS A 493 1.42 27.22 -7.06
CA LYS A 493 1.05 27.56 -8.44
C LYS A 493 -0.39 27.08 -8.76
N MET A 494 -1.25 27.16 -7.75
CA MET A 494 -2.63 26.63 -7.74
C MET A 494 -2.75 25.13 -8.07
N HIS A 495 -1.69 24.35 -7.83
CA HIS A 495 -1.70 22.89 -7.97
C HIS A 495 -2.11 22.22 -6.65
N ALA A 496 -3.10 21.34 -6.70
CA ALA A 496 -3.71 20.77 -5.50
C ALA A 496 -2.75 19.93 -4.65
N ILE A 497 -1.88 19.12 -5.27
CA ILE A 497 -0.88 18.32 -4.55
C ILE A 497 0.14 19.24 -3.88
N ASP A 498 0.62 20.25 -4.60
CA ASP A 498 1.64 21.13 -4.05
C ASP A 498 1.06 22.04 -2.97
N LEU A 499 -0.20 22.46 -3.11
CA LEU A 499 -0.90 23.17 -2.04
C LEU A 499 -1.01 22.32 -0.78
N ARG A 500 -1.36 21.04 -0.91
CA ARG A 500 -1.40 20.12 0.22
C ARG A 500 -0.02 19.98 0.88
N ARG A 501 1.04 19.83 0.09
CA ARG A 501 2.43 19.78 0.59
C ARG A 501 2.81 21.06 1.32
N GLU A 502 2.47 22.23 0.78
CA GLU A 502 2.73 23.52 1.42
C GLU A 502 1.96 23.65 2.74
N ILE A 503 0.70 23.22 2.80
CA ILE A 503 -0.10 23.20 4.06
C ILE A 503 0.52 22.25 5.08
N GLU A 504 0.93 21.05 4.66
CA GLU A 504 1.57 20.05 5.53
C GLU A 504 2.93 20.52 6.05
N ALA A 505 3.65 21.34 5.27
CA ALA A 505 4.92 21.94 5.64
C ALA A 505 4.79 23.16 6.57
N LEU A 506 3.58 23.66 6.84
CA LEU A 506 3.40 24.79 7.74
C LEU A 506 3.84 24.42 9.17
N PRO A 507 4.63 25.29 9.83
CA PRO A 507 5.04 25.09 11.21
C PRO A 507 3.82 25.00 12.14
N ARG A 508 3.81 24.01 13.03
CA ARG A 508 2.74 23.76 13.99
C ARG A 508 3.23 24.02 15.40
N ASN A 509 2.38 24.63 16.21
CA ASN A 509 2.66 24.82 17.61
C ASN A 509 2.70 23.48 18.34
N GLU A 510 3.78 23.20 19.09
CA GLU A 510 3.98 21.93 19.79
C GLU A 510 2.88 21.66 20.85
N THR A 511 2.39 22.71 21.50
CA THR A 511 1.37 22.60 22.56
C THR A 511 -0.04 22.48 22.01
N SER A 512 -0.29 22.97 20.79
CA SER A 512 -1.59 22.97 20.14
C SER A 512 -1.40 22.67 18.65
N PRO A 513 -1.40 21.39 18.25
CA PRO A 513 -1.11 20.99 16.86
C PRO A 513 -2.05 21.55 15.79
N SER A 514 -3.21 22.06 16.21
CA SER A 514 -4.16 22.77 15.35
C SER A 514 -3.78 24.24 15.13
N LEU A 515 -2.99 24.85 16.01
CA LEU A 515 -2.52 26.23 15.90
C LEU A 515 -1.22 26.28 15.08
N LEU A 516 -1.18 27.15 14.06
CA LEU A 516 -0.01 27.33 13.21
C LEU A 516 0.95 28.38 13.80
N ASP A 517 2.24 28.08 13.83
CA ASP A 517 3.29 28.99 14.33
C ASP A 517 3.95 29.74 13.16
N LEU A 518 3.19 30.64 12.55
CA LEU A 518 3.57 31.29 11.31
C LEU A 518 4.53 32.46 11.56
N PRO A 519 5.52 32.67 10.67
CA PRO A 519 6.32 33.89 10.68
C PRO A 519 5.44 35.10 10.36
N ASP A 520 5.96 36.30 10.59
CA ASP A 520 5.31 37.51 10.09
C ASP A 520 5.23 37.46 8.55
N LEU A 521 4.05 37.20 8.00
CA LEU A 521 3.83 37.09 6.55
C LEU A 521 3.74 38.46 5.87
N ARG A 522 3.60 39.54 6.64
CA ARG A 522 3.48 40.92 6.14
C ARG A 522 4.79 41.69 6.27
N GLY A 523 5.74 41.21 7.06
CA GLY A 523 7.04 41.85 7.31
C GLY A 523 8.08 41.63 6.21
N PRO A 524 8.64 40.41 6.04
CA PRO A 524 9.69 40.11 5.08
C PRO A 524 9.23 40.34 3.63
N ASP A 525 10.07 41.02 2.84
CA ASP A 525 9.77 41.32 1.45
C ASP A 525 9.55 40.07 0.59
N LEU A 526 10.13 38.92 0.98
CA LEU A 526 9.88 37.63 0.33
C LEU A 526 8.37 37.30 0.25
N TYR A 527 7.66 37.33 1.39
CA TYR A 527 6.25 37.00 1.41
C TYR A 527 5.41 38.04 0.67
N ARG A 528 5.77 39.32 0.79
CA ARG A 528 5.10 40.42 0.07
C ARG A 528 5.27 40.30 -1.44
N ASN A 529 6.45 39.87 -1.91
CA ASN A 529 6.73 39.61 -3.31
C ASN A 529 5.91 38.43 -3.85
N LEU A 530 5.74 37.36 -3.07
CA LEU A 530 4.85 36.25 -3.42
C LEU A 530 3.37 36.67 -3.46
N ILE A 531 2.94 37.49 -2.50
CA ILE A 531 1.58 38.08 -2.51
C ILE A 531 1.38 38.92 -3.76
N TYR A 532 2.37 39.74 -4.14
CA TYR A 532 2.32 40.57 -5.34
C TYR A 532 2.22 39.73 -6.62
N MET A 533 3.06 38.71 -6.76
CA MET A 533 2.99 37.75 -7.87
C MET A 533 1.60 37.14 -8.01
N GLN A 534 1.06 36.59 -6.93
CA GLN A 534 -0.25 35.96 -6.95
C GLN A 534 -1.37 36.98 -7.22
N ALA A 535 -1.27 38.19 -6.67
CA ALA A 535 -2.22 39.27 -6.93
C ALA A 535 -2.24 39.67 -8.41
N VAL A 536 -1.09 39.75 -9.07
CA VAL A 536 -1.02 40.03 -10.51
C VAL A 536 -1.64 38.89 -11.32
N VAL A 537 -1.35 37.63 -10.98
CA VAL A 537 -1.97 36.45 -11.64
C VAL A 537 -3.49 36.52 -11.53
N GLU A 538 -4.03 36.74 -10.33
CA GLU A 538 -5.48 36.86 -10.13
C GLU A 538 -6.09 38.06 -10.84
N PHE A 539 -5.40 39.20 -10.86
CA PHE A 539 -5.87 40.39 -11.57
C PHE A 539 -6.06 40.13 -13.07
N VAL A 540 -5.09 39.45 -13.70
CA VAL A 540 -5.14 39.10 -15.13
C VAL A 540 -6.25 38.08 -15.41
N LEU A 541 -6.42 37.08 -14.53
CA LEU A 541 -7.50 36.09 -14.65
C LEU A 541 -8.91 36.70 -14.51
N GLU A 542 -9.04 37.78 -13.76
CA GLU A 542 -10.31 38.49 -13.55
C GLU A 542 -10.63 39.54 -14.62
N GLU A 543 -9.77 39.72 -15.63
CA GLU A 543 -10.11 40.59 -16.76
C GLU A 543 -11.27 40.06 -17.58
N ASP A 544 -12.20 40.93 -17.98
CA ASP A 544 -13.44 40.51 -18.64
C ASP A 544 -13.21 39.69 -19.92
N ALA A 545 -12.14 39.98 -20.67
CA ALA A 545 -11.78 39.21 -21.87
C ALA A 545 -11.31 37.79 -21.51
N VAL A 546 -10.34 37.69 -20.59
CA VAL A 546 -9.78 36.41 -20.11
C VAL A 546 -10.86 35.61 -19.39
N LYS A 547 -11.55 36.19 -18.40
CA LYS A 547 -12.63 35.56 -17.65
C LYS A 547 -13.74 35.00 -18.54
N ARG A 548 -14.20 35.75 -19.55
CA ARG A 548 -15.19 35.26 -20.53
C ARG A 548 -14.64 34.09 -21.36
N ARG A 549 -13.36 34.13 -21.74
CA ARG A 549 -12.72 33.02 -22.45
C ARG A 549 -12.62 31.78 -21.57
N LEU A 550 -12.18 31.90 -20.32
CA LEU A 550 -12.09 30.82 -19.34
C LEU A 550 -13.45 30.17 -19.04
N GLN A 551 -14.52 30.96 -18.98
CA GLN A 551 -15.88 30.45 -18.79
C GLN A 551 -16.42 29.68 -20.00
N ARG A 552 -16.01 30.06 -21.21
CA ARG A 552 -16.41 29.40 -22.47
C ARG A 552 -15.59 28.14 -22.73
N ASP A 553 -14.29 28.19 -22.46
CA ASP A 553 -13.34 27.12 -22.73
C ASP A 553 -12.51 26.82 -21.47
N PRO A 554 -12.97 25.91 -20.61
CA PRO A 554 -12.25 25.51 -19.41
C PRO A 554 -10.86 24.93 -19.66
N ASN A 555 -10.56 24.50 -20.89
CA ASN A 555 -9.29 23.84 -21.23
C ASN A 555 -8.21 24.88 -21.45
N PHE A 556 -8.59 26.01 -22.05
CA PHE A 556 -7.76 27.20 -22.14
C PHE A 556 -7.33 27.70 -20.76
N ALA A 557 -8.14 27.45 -19.72
CA ALA A 557 -7.83 27.90 -18.36
C ALA A 557 -6.55 27.31 -17.79
N GLN A 558 -6.24 26.07 -18.09
CA GLN A 558 -5.00 25.48 -17.63
C GLN A 558 -3.79 26.09 -18.35
N SER A 559 -3.85 26.20 -19.68
CA SER A 559 -2.78 26.86 -20.44
C SER A 559 -2.58 28.31 -19.98
N MET A 560 -3.66 29.01 -19.63
CA MET A 560 -3.60 30.35 -19.05
C MET A 560 -2.91 30.34 -17.69
N HIS A 561 -3.23 29.40 -16.79
CA HIS A 561 -2.52 29.28 -15.51
C HIS A 561 -1.03 28.98 -15.72
N ASP A 562 -0.67 28.00 -16.56
CA ASP A 562 0.73 27.70 -16.84
C ASP A 562 1.47 28.91 -17.44
N ALA A 563 0.83 29.65 -18.35
CA ALA A 563 1.39 30.87 -18.93
C ALA A 563 1.64 31.94 -17.85
N LEU A 564 0.66 32.23 -16.99
CA LEU A 564 0.81 33.26 -15.95
C LEU A 564 1.83 32.88 -14.87
N TYR A 565 1.97 31.59 -14.56
CA TYR A 565 3.00 31.09 -13.64
C TYR A 565 4.39 30.91 -14.28
N TYR A 566 4.54 31.21 -15.58
CA TYR A 566 5.85 31.18 -16.27
C TYR A 566 6.86 32.11 -15.58
N LEU A 567 6.47 33.35 -15.29
CA LEU A 567 7.33 34.35 -14.67
C LEU A 567 7.79 33.91 -13.26
N LEU A 568 6.87 33.39 -12.45
CA LEU A 568 7.20 32.87 -11.13
C LEU A 568 8.20 31.71 -11.21
N ARG A 569 8.08 30.81 -12.20
CA ARG A 569 9.03 29.71 -12.38
C ARG A 569 10.42 30.18 -12.82
N GLN A 570 10.52 31.22 -13.64
CA GLN A 570 11.82 31.82 -13.98
C GLN A 570 12.45 32.45 -12.74
N TRP A 571 11.66 33.14 -11.92
CA TRP A 571 12.11 33.72 -10.65
C TRP A 571 12.61 32.66 -9.66
N GLU A 572 11.89 31.56 -9.50
CA GLU A 572 12.30 30.43 -8.63
C GLU A 572 13.59 29.75 -9.10
N GLN A 573 13.90 29.81 -10.39
CA GLN A 573 15.11 29.23 -10.98
C GLN A 573 16.28 30.22 -11.02
N ASP A 574 16.11 31.42 -10.46
CA ASP A 574 17.07 32.53 -10.56
C ASP A 574 17.48 32.83 -12.01
N LYS A 575 16.52 32.68 -12.94
CA LYS A 575 16.70 32.93 -14.37
C LYS A 575 16.15 34.29 -14.74
N PRO A 576 16.79 35.00 -15.70
CA PRO A 576 16.23 36.24 -16.21
C PRO A 576 14.84 35.99 -16.82
N PRO A 577 13.88 36.92 -16.65
CA PRO A 577 12.54 36.78 -17.17
C PRO A 577 12.53 36.91 -18.71
N GLU A 578 12.57 35.77 -19.40
CA GLU A 578 12.55 35.71 -20.87
C GLU A 578 11.13 35.89 -21.44
N VAL A 579 10.61 37.12 -21.46
CA VAL A 579 9.27 37.43 -22.00
C VAL A 579 9.28 37.58 -23.52
N ARG A 580 9.74 36.54 -24.22
CA ARG A 580 9.75 36.45 -25.70
C ARG A 580 8.75 35.39 -26.17
N PRO A 581 8.05 35.60 -27.31
CA PRO A 581 7.05 34.66 -27.80
C PRO A 581 7.58 33.23 -27.92
N GLU A 582 8.76 33.04 -28.52
CA GLU A 582 9.32 31.71 -28.79
C GLU A 582 9.63 30.95 -27.49
N LYS A 583 10.06 31.67 -26.45
CA LYS A 583 10.40 31.10 -25.14
C LYS A 583 9.15 30.71 -24.35
N VAL A 584 8.11 31.54 -24.39
CA VAL A 584 6.82 31.23 -23.76
C VAL A 584 6.13 30.07 -24.49
N GLU A 585 6.17 30.04 -25.82
CA GLU A 585 5.60 28.94 -26.61
C GLU A 585 6.31 27.61 -26.31
N ALA A 586 7.65 27.60 -26.38
CA ALA A 586 8.44 26.40 -26.06
C ALA A 586 8.17 25.89 -24.65
N TYR A 587 8.03 26.80 -23.67
CA TYR A 587 7.65 26.44 -22.31
C TYR A 587 6.25 25.81 -22.24
N LEU A 588 5.25 26.41 -22.88
CA LEU A 588 3.87 25.90 -22.87
C LEU A 588 3.77 24.55 -23.59
N GLN A 589 4.48 24.38 -24.71
CA GLN A 589 4.56 23.11 -25.43
C GLN A 589 5.19 22.01 -24.56
N ALA A 590 6.29 22.31 -23.86
CA ALA A 590 6.89 21.36 -22.92
C ALA A 590 5.92 20.95 -21.80
N ARG A 591 5.10 21.90 -21.30
CA ARG A 591 4.10 21.64 -20.24
C ARG A 591 2.89 20.82 -20.70
N MET A 592 2.57 20.81 -22.00
CA MET A 592 1.52 19.98 -22.59
C MET A 592 1.95 18.52 -22.82
N GLY A 593 3.20 18.14 -22.47
CA GLY A 593 3.65 16.74 -22.46
C GLY A 593 3.96 16.15 -23.84
N THR A 594 4.10 16.96 -24.88
CA THR A 594 4.28 16.49 -26.26
C THR A 594 5.66 15.91 -26.57
N ASN A 595 6.71 16.40 -25.92
CA ASN A 595 8.09 16.12 -26.37
C ASN A 595 8.74 14.92 -25.66
N GLU A 596 8.51 14.75 -24.35
CA GLU A 596 9.20 13.70 -23.58
C GLU A 596 8.58 12.32 -23.73
N SER A 597 7.25 12.21 -23.64
CA SER A 597 6.56 10.92 -23.79
C SER A 597 6.77 10.32 -25.18
N ARG A 598 6.87 11.16 -26.23
CA ARG A 598 7.16 10.71 -27.59
C ARG A 598 8.63 10.32 -27.77
N ARG A 599 9.58 11.05 -27.18
CA ARG A 599 11.00 10.67 -27.21
C ARG A 599 11.25 9.34 -26.53
N ARG A 600 10.54 9.03 -25.43
CA ARG A 600 10.64 7.72 -24.78
C ARG A 600 10.13 6.58 -25.67
N VAL A 601 8.96 6.75 -26.30
CA VAL A 601 8.42 5.74 -27.23
C VAL A 601 9.37 5.53 -28.43
N ALA A 602 9.98 6.60 -28.94
CA ALA A 602 10.96 6.50 -30.02
C ALA A 602 12.29 5.86 -29.60
N GLN A 603 12.69 5.99 -28.33
CA GLN A 603 13.92 5.39 -27.80
C GLN A 603 13.75 3.93 -27.33
N GLU A 604 12.54 3.54 -26.90
CA GLU A 604 12.22 2.17 -26.47
C GLU A 604 11.79 1.26 -27.64
N GLY A 605 11.44 1.83 -28.79
CA GLY A 605 11.25 1.10 -30.04
C GLY A 605 12.56 0.55 -30.57
N ASP A 606 12.87 -0.70 -30.20
CA ASP A 606 13.90 -1.61 -30.69
C ASP A 606 14.84 -1.00 -31.76
N GLY A 607 16.09 -0.70 -31.36
CA GLY A 607 17.10 0.07 -32.11
C GLY A 607 17.60 -0.53 -33.43
N LYS A 608 16.68 -0.83 -34.36
CA LYS A 608 16.92 -1.36 -35.71
C LYS A 608 16.23 -0.57 -36.83
N GLY A 609 15.58 0.55 -36.53
CA GLY A 609 15.13 1.50 -37.55
C GLY A 609 16.25 2.50 -37.89
N GLU A 610 16.95 2.28 -39.02
CA GLU A 610 17.93 3.24 -39.57
C GLU A 610 17.30 4.62 -39.79
N ALA A 611 17.90 5.65 -39.19
CA ALA A 611 18.09 7.07 -39.56
C ALA A 611 17.25 7.75 -40.69
N ALA A 612 16.02 7.33 -40.95
CA ALA A 612 15.12 7.91 -41.93
C ALA A 612 13.90 8.51 -41.23
N GLY A 613 13.98 9.79 -40.82
CA GLY A 613 12.80 10.49 -40.33
C GLY A 613 12.96 11.78 -39.52
N GLU A 614 14.13 12.44 -39.49
CA GLU A 614 14.23 13.76 -38.83
C GLU A 614 13.51 14.89 -39.61
N GLU A 615 13.23 14.72 -40.91
CA GLU A 615 12.55 15.76 -41.73
C GLU A 615 11.03 15.87 -41.49
N ASP A 616 10.37 14.88 -40.90
CA ASP A 616 8.90 14.86 -40.75
C ASP A 616 8.37 15.51 -39.45
N ASP A 617 9.25 15.92 -38.53
CA ASP A 617 8.85 16.60 -37.28
C ASP A 617 8.66 18.11 -37.45
N ALA A 618 9.17 18.73 -38.52
CA ALA A 618 9.06 20.17 -38.77
C ALA A 618 7.64 20.62 -39.18
N ASP A 619 6.81 19.73 -39.74
CA ASP A 619 5.45 20.04 -40.22
C ASP A 619 4.36 19.80 -39.16
N ARG A 620 4.72 19.46 -37.91
CA ARG A 620 3.72 19.24 -36.87
C ARG A 620 3.22 20.56 -36.29
N ALA A 621 2.01 20.93 -36.74
CA ALA A 621 1.26 22.08 -36.27
C ALA A 621 1.27 22.22 -34.73
N SER A 622 1.58 23.43 -34.24
CA SER A 622 1.50 23.79 -32.82
C SER A 622 0.13 23.39 -32.26
N LEU A 623 0.11 22.74 -31.08
CA LEU A 623 -1.15 22.36 -30.42
C LEU A 623 -1.99 23.58 -30.04
N LEU A 624 -1.34 24.72 -29.83
CA LEU A 624 -1.99 25.99 -29.60
C LEU A 624 -2.27 26.64 -30.95
N SER A 625 -3.53 27.01 -31.18
CA SER A 625 -3.83 27.89 -32.31
C SER A 625 -3.07 29.21 -32.13
N GLU A 626 -2.65 29.84 -33.23
CA GLU A 626 -1.96 31.14 -33.20
C GLU A 626 -2.73 32.19 -32.39
N VAL A 627 -4.06 32.14 -32.46
CA VAL A 627 -4.98 32.99 -31.69
C VAL A 627 -4.92 32.67 -30.20
N ASP A 628 -4.96 31.38 -29.82
CA ASP A 628 -4.86 30.97 -28.41
C ASP A 628 -3.48 31.34 -27.84
N PHE A 629 -2.40 31.07 -28.57
CA PHE A 629 -1.04 31.42 -28.14
C PHE A 629 -0.85 32.93 -27.98
N SER A 630 -1.30 33.72 -28.95
CA SER A 630 -1.25 35.20 -28.86
C SER A 630 -1.97 35.71 -27.61
N GLY A 631 -3.13 35.14 -27.28
CA GLY A 631 -3.87 35.49 -26.06
C GLY A 631 -3.12 35.13 -24.78
N LEU A 632 -2.48 33.96 -24.74
CA LEU A 632 -1.64 33.52 -23.62
C LEU A 632 -0.42 34.43 -23.45
N PHE A 633 0.33 34.68 -24.53
CA PHE A 633 1.51 35.53 -24.51
C PHE A 633 1.20 36.97 -24.08
N ASN A 634 0.11 37.56 -24.60
CA ASN A 634 -0.33 38.90 -24.19
C ASN A 634 -0.65 38.96 -22.70
N SER A 635 -1.17 37.87 -22.12
CA SER A 635 -1.45 37.79 -20.68
C SER A 635 -0.16 37.71 -19.85
N VAL A 636 0.88 37.01 -20.35
CA VAL A 636 2.22 37.01 -19.74
C VAL A 636 2.86 38.39 -19.81
N LEU A 637 2.80 39.04 -20.97
CA LEU A 637 3.35 40.39 -21.18
C LEU A 637 2.64 41.41 -20.27
N GLN A 638 1.33 41.30 -20.13
CA GLN A 638 0.55 42.11 -19.20
C GLN A 638 0.98 41.88 -17.75
N ALA A 639 1.15 40.62 -17.33
CA ALA A 639 1.64 40.31 -15.99
C ALA A 639 3.04 40.92 -15.75
N ALA A 640 3.94 40.83 -16.73
CA ALA A 640 5.27 41.43 -16.65
C ALA A 640 5.22 42.96 -16.51
N ASN A 641 4.38 43.63 -17.30
CA ASN A 641 4.16 45.07 -17.21
C ASN A 641 3.64 45.47 -15.82
N LEU A 642 2.64 44.76 -15.29
CA LEU A 642 2.08 45.02 -13.96
C LEU A 642 3.15 44.86 -12.87
N LEU A 643 3.94 43.78 -12.92
CA LEU A 643 5.04 43.55 -11.98
C LEU A 643 6.15 44.62 -12.03
N SER A 644 6.27 45.32 -13.16
CA SER A 644 7.25 46.39 -13.35
C SER A 644 6.80 47.78 -12.93
N ASP A 645 5.50 47.98 -12.79
CA ASP A 645 4.91 49.25 -12.37
C ASP A 645 3.85 49.01 -11.28
N HIS A 646 4.34 48.89 -10.04
CA HIS A 646 3.50 48.63 -8.89
C HIS A 646 2.47 49.73 -8.60
N GLU A 647 2.75 51.00 -8.93
CA GLU A 647 1.80 52.10 -8.72
C GLU A 647 0.65 52.06 -9.74
N SER A 648 0.96 51.73 -11.00
CA SER A 648 -0.06 51.45 -12.02
C SER A 648 -0.93 50.25 -11.63
N PHE A 649 -0.33 49.18 -11.09
CA PHE A 649 -1.08 48.03 -10.60
C PHE A 649 -2.02 48.40 -9.44
N LYS A 650 -1.53 49.13 -8.42
CA LYS A 650 -2.34 49.62 -7.30
C LYS A 650 -3.51 50.47 -7.77
N THR A 651 -3.25 51.43 -8.66
CA THR A 651 -4.27 52.33 -9.23
C THR A 651 -5.34 51.52 -9.98
N SER A 652 -4.91 50.51 -10.74
CA SER A 652 -5.81 49.62 -11.49
C SER A 652 -6.71 48.78 -10.58
N ILE A 653 -6.19 48.28 -9.45
CA ILE A 653 -7.01 47.58 -8.45
C ILE A 653 -7.99 48.55 -7.80
N GLN A 654 -7.53 49.72 -7.36
CA GLN A 654 -8.39 50.71 -6.70
C GLN A 654 -9.57 51.13 -7.59
N ASP A 655 -9.33 51.33 -8.90
CA ASP A 655 -10.38 51.59 -9.87
C ASP A 655 -11.38 50.42 -10.00
N LYS A 656 -10.90 49.17 -10.08
CA LYS A 656 -11.77 47.97 -10.13
C LYS A 656 -12.56 47.74 -8.83
N VAL A 657 -11.99 48.05 -7.67
CA VAL A 657 -12.67 48.02 -6.37
C VAL A 657 -13.73 49.12 -6.29
N ALA A 658 -13.43 50.34 -6.74
CA ALA A 658 -14.38 51.46 -6.79
C ALA A 658 -15.58 51.15 -7.71
N LYS A 659 -15.34 50.45 -8.82
CA LYS A 659 -16.37 49.95 -9.76
C LYS A 659 -17.14 48.72 -9.24
N LYS A 660 -16.78 48.18 -8.07
CA LYS A 660 -17.33 46.94 -7.48
C LYS A 660 -17.14 45.70 -8.35
N THR A 661 -16.17 45.73 -9.27
CA THR A 661 -15.80 44.54 -10.05
C THR A 661 -15.00 43.58 -9.17
N PHE A 662 -14.17 44.12 -8.26
CA PHE A 662 -13.39 43.37 -7.28
C PHE A 662 -14.00 43.51 -5.88
N GLY A 663 -13.85 42.47 -5.06
CA GLY A 663 -14.29 42.49 -3.66
C GLY A 663 -13.45 43.44 -2.81
N SER A 664 -14.00 43.91 -1.68
CA SER A 664 -13.36 44.89 -0.80
C SER A 664 -12.04 44.39 -0.20
N GLU A 665 -11.85 43.07 -0.12
CA GLU A 665 -10.62 42.42 0.35
C GLU A 665 -9.39 42.80 -0.48
N TRP A 666 -9.55 43.19 -1.75
CA TRP A 666 -8.43 43.64 -2.59
C TRP A 666 -7.75 44.91 -2.08
N THR A 667 -8.45 45.74 -1.31
CA THR A 667 -7.85 46.91 -0.65
C THR A 667 -6.74 46.45 0.31
N ALA A 668 -7.03 45.43 1.12
CA ALA A 668 -6.06 44.86 2.04
C ALA A 668 -4.90 44.18 1.31
N VAL A 669 -5.16 43.52 0.17
CA VAL A 669 -4.10 42.91 -0.65
C VAL A 669 -3.14 43.98 -1.19
N VAL A 670 -3.67 45.11 -1.68
CA VAL A 670 -2.87 46.25 -2.15
C VAL A 670 -1.96 46.78 -1.04
N ASP A 671 -2.46 46.84 0.20
CA ASP A 671 -1.68 47.31 1.35
C ASP A 671 -0.56 46.32 1.74
N MET A 672 -0.68 45.04 1.39
CA MET A 672 0.35 44.00 1.68
C MET A 672 1.49 43.97 0.66
N ILE A 673 1.27 44.45 -0.56
CA ILE A 673 2.24 44.43 -1.67
C ILE A 673 3.44 45.36 -1.36
N PRO A 674 4.67 45.03 -1.82
CA PRO A 674 5.84 45.90 -1.69
C PRO A 674 5.63 47.29 -2.31
N ALA A 675 6.36 48.29 -1.80
CA ALA A 675 6.40 49.66 -2.34
C ALA A 675 7.43 49.81 -3.48
N HIS A 676 7.78 48.71 -4.14
CA HIS A 676 8.78 48.67 -5.19
C HIS A 676 8.35 47.64 -6.26
N PRO A 677 8.74 47.83 -7.52
CA PRO A 677 8.45 46.87 -8.58
C PRO A 677 9.37 45.64 -8.47
N LEU A 678 8.84 44.48 -8.89
CA LEU A 678 9.59 43.21 -8.93
C LEU A 678 10.39 43.04 -10.23
N LEU A 679 9.88 43.63 -11.31
CA LEU A 679 10.53 43.61 -12.62
C LEU A 679 11.01 45.01 -13.01
N GLN A 680 12.06 45.04 -13.83
CA GLN A 680 12.51 46.23 -14.52
C GLN A 680 12.71 45.91 -15.99
N LYS A 681 12.19 46.76 -16.87
CA LYS A 681 12.47 46.68 -18.29
C LYS A 681 13.69 47.54 -18.62
N VAL A 682 14.74 46.93 -19.17
CA VAL A 682 15.96 47.60 -19.63
C VAL A 682 16.11 47.33 -21.12
N GLY A 683 15.79 48.32 -21.96
CA GLY A 683 15.66 48.11 -23.40
C GLY A 683 14.48 47.17 -23.73
N GLU A 684 14.76 46.07 -24.42
CA GLU A 684 13.76 45.03 -24.75
C GLU A 684 13.75 43.88 -23.75
N GLU A 685 14.70 43.84 -22.82
CA GLU A 685 14.86 42.75 -21.86
C GLU A 685 14.23 43.10 -20.51
N TRP A 686 13.81 42.05 -19.82
CA TRP A 686 13.25 42.13 -18.48
C TRP A 686 14.28 41.60 -17.49
N HIS A 687 14.40 42.27 -16.35
CA HIS A 687 15.29 41.86 -15.25
C HIS A 687 14.51 41.80 -13.94
N TRP A 688 14.84 40.81 -13.11
CA TRP A 688 14.38 40.78 -11.71
C TRP A 688 15.13 41.85 -10.93
N LYS A 689 14.40 42.63 -10.12
CA LYS A 689 15.02 43.54 -9.15
C LYS A 689 15.41 42.85 -7.85
N TYR A 690 14.81 41.69 -7.59
CA TYR A 690 14.99 40.92 -6.37
C TYR A 690 15.08 39.43 -6.69
N ASP A 691 15.92 38.70 -5.98
CA ASP A 691 16.00 37.24 -6.05
C ASP A 691 14.84 36.59 -5.26
N ILE A 692 14.77 35.26 -5.26
CA ILE A 692 13.75 34.51 -4.51
C ILE A 692 13.86 34.68 -2.98
N ASN A 693 14.95 35.24 -2.46
CA ASN A 693 15.13 35.54 -1.04
C ASN A 693 14.83 37.02 -0.73
N ALA A 694 14.33 37.77 -1.72
CA ALA A 694 14.11 39.20 -1.68
C ALA A 694 15.40 40.05 -1.49
N ASN A 695 16.57 39.52 -1.84
CA ASN A 695 17.78 40.31 -1.96
C ASN A 695 17.73 41.11 -3.26
N ALA A 696 18.13 42.38 -3.23
CA ALA A 696 18.23 43.19 -4.44
C ALA A 696 19.27 42.60 -5.39
N VAL A 697 18.89 42.41 -6.65
CA VAL A 697 19.78 41.98 -7.73
C VAL A 697 20.30 43.23 -8.42
N GLU A 698 21.62 43.35 -8.57
CA GLU A 698 22.21 44.43 -9.36
C GLU A 698 21.76 44.31 -10.80
N VAL A 699 20.81 45.16 -11.21
CA VAL A 699 20.42 45.27 -12.60
C VAL A 699 21.58 45.96 -13.32
N PRO A 700 22.16 45.35 -14.38
CA PRO A 700 23.23 46.00 -15.12
C PRO A 700 22.73 47.37 -15.58
N GLU A 701 23.38 48.43 -15.11
CA GLU A 701 23.07 49.77 -15.60
C GLU A 701 23.23 49.73 -17.11
N PRO A 702 22.24 50.21 -17.90
CA PRO A 702 22.33 50.21 -19.34
C PRO A 702 23.63 50.92 -19.69
N GLU A 703 24.62 50.17 -20.19
CA GLU A 703 25.95 50.70 -20.45
C GLU A 703 25.77 51.97 -21.27
N ALA A 704 25.95 53.12 -20.61
CA ALA A 704 25.85 54.38 -21.28
C ALA A 704 26.95 54.31 -22.34
N VAL A 705 26.54 54.33 -23.61
CA VAL A 705 27.44 54.36 -24.77
C VAL A 705 28.23 55.66 -24.69
N VAL A 706 29.22 55.70 -23.81
CA VAL A 706 30.11 56.80 -23.54
C VAL A 706 31.49 56.29 -23.90
N GLY A 707 32.09 56.98 -24.88
CA GLY A 707 33.27 56.55 -25.60
C GLY A 707 34.38 55.96 -24.73
N ALA A 708 34.99 54.92 -25.28
CA ALA A 708 36.13 54.20 -24.77
C ALA A 708 37.15 55.11 -24.05
N ALA A 709 37.20 54.97 -22.73
CA ALA A 709 38.38 55.30 -21.93
C ALA A 709 38.91 53.98 -21.33
N PRO A 710 40.24 53.78 -21.27
CA PRO A 710 40.82 52.49 -20.92
C PRO A 710 40.48 52.12 -19.48
N ALA A 711 39.90 50.93 -19.34
CA ALA A 711 39.42 50.37 -18.08
C ALA A 711 40.54 50.33 -17.03
N VAL A 712 40.34 51.06 -15.93
CA VAL A 712 41.05 50.81 -14.68
C VAL A 712 40.50 49.49 -14.13
N LEU A 713 41.34 48.46 -14.16
CA LEU A 713 41.09 47.14 -13.60
C LEU A 713 40.63 47.27 -12.14
N LYS A 714 39.32 47.09 -11.89
CA LYS A 714 38.85 46.61 -10.60
C LYS A 714 39.56 45.27 -10.34
N PRO A 715 40.10 45.01 -9.14
CA PRO A 715 40.63 43.68 -8.83
C PRO A 715 39.49 42.70 -9.03
N ALA A 716 39.66 41.81 -10.02
CA ALA A 716 38.71 40.75 -10.30
C ALA A 716 38.41 40.03 -8.99
N ALA A 717 37.13 40.06 -8.57
CA ALA A 717 36.65 39.04 -7.66
C ALA A 717 37.05 37.72 -8.30
N VAL A 718 37.86 36.94 -7.59
CA VAL A 718 38.32 35.62 -8.03
C VAL A 718 37.04 34.84 -8.33
N GLN A 719 36.65 34.77 -9.60
CA GLN A 719 35.58 33.91 -10.06
C GLN A 719 36.07 32.50 -9.75
N GLN A 720 35.55 31.93 -8.67
CA GLN A 720 35.77 30.54 -8.35
C GLN A 720 35.24 29.74 -9.53
N ASP A 721 36.11 28.91 -10.10
CA ASP A 721 35.77 28.07 -11.24
C ASP A 721 34.62 27.14 -10.82
N PRO A 722 33.40 27.31 -11.36
CA PRO A 722 32.23 26.53 -10.96
C PRO A 722 32.40 25.04 -11.27
N VAL A 723 33.30 24.70 -12.18
CA VAL A 723 33.72 23.32 -12.44
C VAL A 723 34.56 22.81 -11.29
N ALA A 724 35.53 23.59 -10.81
CA ALA A 724 36.36 23.23 -9.65
C ALA A 724 35.50 23.03 -8.39
N ASP A 725 34.50 23.88 -8.15
CA ASP A 725 33.59 23.71 -7.00
C ASP A 725 32.79 22.42 -7.08
N THR A 726 32.27 22.09 -8.27
CA THR A 726 31.51 20.85 -8.45
C THR A 726 32.42 19.61 -8.36
N LEU A 727 33.67 19.70 -8.86
CA LEU A 727 34.68 18.65 -8.70
C LEU A 727 35.08 18.45 -7.24
N ASN A 728 35.14 19.53 -6.44
CA ASN A 728 35.36 19.44 -4.99
C ASN A 728 34.20 18.72 -4.29
N VAL A 729 32.96 18.99 -4.70
CA VAL A 729 31.77 18.29 -4.17
C VAL A 729 31.79 16.80 -4.55
N ILE A 730 32.16 16.46 -5.79
CA ILE A 730 32.32 15.06 -6.21
C ILE A 730 33.40 14.38 -5.34
N GLN A 731 34.54 15.04 -5.16
CA GLN A 731 35.65 14.51 -4.37
C GLN A 731 35.26 14.30 -2.91
N GLU A 732 34.46 15.19 -2.31
CA GLU A 732 33.93 15.05 -0.96
C GLU A 732 33.07 13.79 -0.82
N VAL A 733 32.10 13.58 -1.72
CA VAL A 733 31.23 12.39 -1.69
C VAL A 733 32.04 11.10 -1.94
N GLU A 734 33.01 11.13 -2.84
CA GLU A 734 33.90 9.97 -3.08
C GLU A 734 34.83 9.68 -1.92
N GLN A 735 35.30 10.69 -1.19
CA GLN A 735 36.07 10.47 0.04
C GLN A 735 35.23 9.74 1.08
N VAL A 736 33.95 10.11 1.23
CA VAL A 736 33.00 9.43 2.11
C VAL A 736 32.77 7.98 1.66
N ASP A 737 32.53 7.74 0.37
CA ASP A 737 32.37 6.38 -0.17
C ASP A 737 33.63 5.54 0.00
N ALA A 738 34.81 6.09 -0.32
CA ALA A 738 36.10 5.42 -0.15
C ALA A 738 36.40 5.10 1.31
N ALA A 739 35.99 5.98 2.24
CA ALA A 739 36.14 5.74 3.67
C ALA A 739 35.25 4.56 4.12
N ILE A 740 33.99 4.50 3.67
CA ILE A 740 33.06 3.39 3.96
C ILE A 740 33.58 2.07 3.37
N ARG A 741 34.04 2.09 2.11
CA ARG A 741 34.64 0.93 1.45
C ARG A 741 35.89 0.45 2.17
N PHE A 742 36.78 1.36 2.56
CA PHE A 742 37.98 1.01 3.33
C PHE A 742 37.62 0.38 4.68
N TYR A 743 36.64 0.93 5.39
CA TYR A 743 36.18 0.41 6.68
C TYR A 743 35.60 -1.01 6.58
N THR A 744 34.84 -1.27 5.51
CA THR A 744 34.13 -2.54 5.30
C THR A 744 34.86 -3.52 4.39
N ASN A 745 36.05 -3.15 3.90
CA ASN A 745 36.81 -3.88 2.88
C ASN A 745 35.96 -4.18 1.63
N ASP A 746 35.40 -3.12 1.06
CA ASP A 746 34.55 -3.07 -0.15
C ASP A 746 33.22 -3.85 -0.05
N ARG A 747 32.81 -4.25 1.15
CA ARG A 747 31.54 -4.98 1.36
C ARG A 747 30.30 -4.09 1.36
N LEU A 748 30.47 -2.82 1.69
CA LEU A 748 29.42 -1.80 1.61
C LEU A 748 29.94 -0.59 0.83
N THR A 749 29.07 -0.06 -0.01
CA THR A 749 29.21 1.21 -0.73
C THR A 749 28.18 2.21 -0.21
N LEU A 750 28.37 3.50 -0.47
CA LEU A 750 27.38 4.54 -0.16
C LEU A 750 26.01 4.25 -0.81
N GLU A 751 26.00 3.60 -1.97
CA GLU A 751 24.78 3.15 -2.64
C GLU A 751 24.10 2.03 -1.87
N SER A 752 24.84 1.00 -1.42
CA SER A 752 24.28 -0.05 -0.55
C SER A 752 23.75 0.52 0.77
N LEU A 753 24.37 1.60 1.29
CA LEU A 753 23.85 2.31 2.46
C LEU A 753 22.50 3.01 2.17
N GLY A 754 22.31 3.52 0.95
CA GLY A 754 21.06 4.12 0.50
C GLY A 754 19.97 3.10 0.15
N SER A 755 20.28 2.10 -0.66
CA SER A 755 19.32 1.14 -1.20
C SER A 755 19.05 -0.05 -0.27
N GLU A 756 20.10 -0.68 0.26
CA GLU A 756 19.94 -1.87 1.13
C GLU A 756 19.65 -1.49 2.58
N LEU A 757 20.25 -0.39 3.06
CA LEU A 757 20.21 -0.01 4.48
C LEU A 757 19.34 1.22 4.76
N ARG A 758 18.83 1.89 3.71
CA ARG A 758 17.92 3.04 3.81
C ARG A 758 18.42 4.17 4.73
N LEU A 759 19.74 4.39 4.76
CA LEU A 759 20.40 5.46 5.53
C LEU A 759 20.30 6.83 4.84
N LEU A 760 19.86 6.86 3.58
CA LEU A 760 19.57 8.06 2.80
C LEU A 760 18.05 8.22 2.65
N PRO A 761 17.49 9.43 2.82
CA PRO A 761 16.05 9.64 2.93
C PRO A 761 15.28 9.44 1.61
N VAL A 762 15.96 9.40 0.46
CA VAL A 762 15.36 9.17 -0.86
C VAL A 762 16.34 8.38 -1.73
N ALA A 763 15.87 7.34 -2.43
CA ALA A 763 16.64 6.69 -3.49
C ALA A 763 16.66 7.63 -4.71
N PRO A 764 17.82 8.12 -5.17
CA PRO A 764 17.88 9.02 -6.31
C PRO A 764 17.41 8.33 -7.59
N THR A 765 16.88 9.12 -8.54
CA THR A 765 16.28 8.70 -9.81
C THR A 765 17.26 8.11 -10.85
N TYR A 766 18.56 7.99 -10.53
CA TYR A 766 19.62 7.51 -11.41
C TYR A 766 20.25 6.23 -10.87
N ALA A 767 20.85 5.43 -11.77
CA ALA A 767 21.40 4.12 -11.43
C ALA A 767 22.52 4.18 -10.36
N THR A 768 23.42 5.17 -10.40
CA THR A 768 24.55 5.33 -9.45
C THR A 768 25.09 6.77 -9.40
N PHE A 769 25.57 7.25 -8.23
CA PHE A 769 26.27 8.54 -8.11
C PHE A 769 27.55 8.57 -8.95
N GLN A 770 28.21 7.41 -9.03
CA GLN A 770 29.47 7.24 -9.74
C GLN A 770 29.31 7.39 -11.26
N ALA A 771 28.15 7.02 -11.83
CA ALA A 771 27.84 7.27 -13.23
C ALA A 771 27.69 8.78 -13.51
N CYS A 772 26.93 9.50 -12.67
CA CYS A 772 26.74 10.95 -12.78
C CYS A 772 28.07 11.72 -12.62
N ALA A 773 28.89 11.35 -11.63
CA ALA A 773 30.20 11.95 -11.39
C ALA A 773 31.17 11.70 -12.55
N SER A 774 31.18 10.48 -13.11
CA SER A 774 32.03 10.13 -14.25
C SER A 774 31.62 10.87 -15.52
N GLN A 775 30.30 10.97 -15.77
CA GLN A 775 29.74 11.75 -16.87
C GLN A 775 30.08 13.24 -16.74
N TYR A 776 29.94 13.82 -15.54
CA TYR A 776 30.30 15.20 -15.28
C TYR A 776 31.81 15.45 -15.53
N ARG A 777 32.69 14.57 -15.07
CA ARG A 777 34.15 14.68 -15.32
C ARG A 777 34.53 14.57 -16.79
N ALA A 778 33.93 13.63 -17.51
CA ALA A 778 34.16 13.45 -18.94
C ALA A 778 33.80 14.72 -19.70
N ASN A 779 32.70 15.38 -19.30
CA ASN A 779 32.20 16.59 -19.92
C ASN A 779 32.97 17.85 -19.46
N ALA A 780 33.46 17.89 -18.22
CA ALA A 780 34.24 18.99 -17.65
C ALA A 780 35.62 19.19 -18.33
N GLY A 781 36.16 18.15 -18.98
CA GLY A 781 37.46 18.19 -19.66
C GLY A 781 37.41 18.50 -21.17
N ALA A 782 36.23 18.67 -21.77
CA ALA A 782 36.04 18.60 -23.23
C ALA A 782 36.20 19.93 -24.02
N GLY A 783 36.69 21.02 -23.43
CA GLY A 783 36.99 22.27 -24.15
C GLY A 783 36.20 23.51 -23.66
N PRO A 784 36.35 24.69 -24.31
CA PRO A 784 35.97 25.97 -23.74
C PRO A 784 34.48 26.07 -23.42
N VAL A 785 34.23 26.56 -22.20
CA VAL A 785 33.02 26.50 -21.37
C VAL A 785 31.81 27.29 -21.93
N GLU A 786 31.89 27.87 -23.13
CA GLU A 786 30.91 28.84 -23.64
C GLU A 786 29.72 28.25 -24.42
N GLN A 787 29.63 26.94 -24.62
CA GLN A 787 28.41 26.31 -25.15
C GLN A 787 27.90 25.25 -24.17
N THR A 788 26.98 25.72 -23.33
CA THR A 788 26.39 25.03 -22.19
C THR A 788 25.58 23.81 -22.63
N TYR A 789 26.10 22.60 -22.40
CA TYR A 789 25.28 21.39 -22.50
C TYR A 789 24.26 21.37 -21.35
N ALA A 790 22.97 21.28 -21.67
CA ALA A 790 21.90 21.15 -20.66
C ALA A 790 22.11 19.94 -19.72
N SER A 791 22.85 18.91 -20.17
CA SER A 791 23.26 17.79 -19.34
C SER A 791 24.22 18.19 -18.21
N LEU A 792 25.16 19.11 -18.42
CA LEU A 792 26.09 19.55 -17.38
C LEU A 792 25.38 20.29 -16.23
N THR A 793 24.36 21.10 -16.56
CA THR A 793 23.55 21.80 -15.54
C THR A 793 22.68 20.83 -14.76
N SER A 794 22.09 19.84 -15.44
CA SER A 794 21.35 18.75 -14.80
C SER A 794 22.27 17.94 -13.89
N ASP A 795 23.41 17.46 -14.40
CA ASP A 795 24.39 16.66 -13.67
C ASP A 795 24.93 17.42 -12.44
N LYS A 796 25.23 18.71 -12.58
CA LYS A 796 25.64 19.57 -11.46
C LYS A 796 24.55 19.65 -10.39
N SER A 797 23.31 19.93 -10.76
CA SER A 797 22.20 20.04 -9.78
C SER A 797 21.99 18.74 -9.03
N MET A 798 22.14 17.60 -9.71
CA MET A 798 22.02 16.26 -9.10
C MET A 798 23.18 15.92 -8.18
N ILE A 799 24.42 16.25 -8.58
CA ILE A 799 25.60 16.10 -7.72
C ILE A 799 25.43 16.93 -6.45
N GLN A 800 24.91 18.15 -6.56
CA GLN A 800 24.64 19.02 -5.42
C GLN A 800 23.53 18.47 -4.52
N GLU A 801 22.45 17.94 -5.09
CA GLU A 801 21.38 17.30 -4.34
C GLU A 801 21.88 16.05 -3.59
N TYR A 802 22.65 15.20 -4.27
CA TYR A 802 23.24 14.00 -3.67
C TYR A 802 24.23 14.35 -2.56
N ALA A 803 25.06 15.38 -2.76
CA ALA A 803 25.94 15.89 -1.71
C ALA A 803 25.15 16.47 -0.53
N GLY A 804 24.04 17.17 -0.79
CA GLY A 804 23.12 17.65 0.23
C GLY A 804 22.55 16.50 1.07
N LEU A 805 22.14 15.40 0.43
CA LEU A 805 21.67 14.18 1.09
C LEU A 805 22.77 13.55 1.95
N VAL A 806 23.99 13.39 1.41
CA VAL A 806 25.15 12.83 2.13
C VAL A 806 25.51 13.68 3.34
N ARG A 807 25.56 15.01 3.20
CA ARG A 807 25.83 15.95 4.31
C ARG A 807 24.73 15.91 5.36
N GLY A 808 23.47 15.90 4.95
CA GLY A 808 22.32 15.77 5.84
C GLY A 808 22.29 14.45 6.61
N SER A 809 22.76 13.37 5.99
CA SER A 809 22.84 12.03 6.59
C SER A 809 24.18 11.73 7.29
N LEU A 810 25.18 12.61 7.23
CA LEU A 810 26.54 12.34 7.71
C LEU A 810 26.57 11.98 9.20
N ALA A 811 25.80 12.69 10.01
CA ALA A 811 25.66 12.40 11.44
C ALA A 811 25.01 11.03 11.69
N ALA A 812 24.00 10.64 10.90
CA ALA A 812 23.40 9.32 10.99
C ALA A 812 24.39 8.22 10.60
N MET A 813 25.12 8.39 9.49
CA MET A 813 26.14 7.44 9.03
C MET A 813 27.25 7.23 10.06
N LYS A 814 27.81 8.31 10.62
CA LYS A 814 28.84 8.22 11.68
C LYS A 814 28.34 7.43 12.90
N ARG A 815 27.13 7.71 13.35
CA ARG A 815 26.53 7.04 14.52
C ARG A 815 26.31 5.55 14.25
N THR A 816 25.81 5.19 13.07
CA THR A 816 25.62 3.80 12.63
C THR A 816 26.96 3.05 12.54
N ILE A 817 28.00 3.68 11.96
CA ILE A 817 29.36 3.12 11.90
C ILE A 817 29.92 2.89 13.31
N LEU A 818 29.74 3.87 14.20
CA LEU A 818 30.22 3.79 15.57
C LEU A 818 29.57 2.65 16.35
N LEU A 819 28.24 2.54 16.28
CA LEU A 819 27.51 1.46 16.93
C LEU A 819 27.87 0.10 16.30
N GLY A 820 28.03 0.03 14.99
CA GLY A 820 28.48 -1.18 14.30
C GLY A 820 29.88 -1.63 14.74
N GLU A 821 30.82 -0.71 14.95
CA GLU A 821 32.17 -1.04 15.44
C GLU A 821 32.14 -1.56 16.87
N PHE A 822 31.39 -0.87 17.73
CA PHE A 822 31.19 -1.26 19.12
C PHE A 822 30.69 -2.71 19.21
N LEU A 823 29.62 -3.03 18.49
CA LEU A 823 29.04 -4.37 18.45
C LEU A 823 30.00 -5.40 17.82
N SER A 824 30.80 -4.99 16.83
CA SER A 824 31.80 -5.86 16.20
C SER A 824 32.93 -6.23 17.15
N CYS A 825 33.41 -5.26 17.95
CA CYS A 825 34.42 -5.51 18.98
C CYS A 825 33.90 -6.46 20.06
N GLU A 826 32.66 -6.27 20.52
CA GLU A 826 32.00 -7.19 21.46
C GLU A 826 31.92 -8.61 20.90
N ARG A 827 31.37 -8.77 19.68
CA ARG A 827 31.21 -10.09 19.04
C ARG A 827 32.54 -10.78 18.75
N HIS A 828 33.57 -10.02 18.38
CA HIS A 828 34.89 -10.60 18.09
C HIS A 828 35.52 -11.20 19.34
N ARG A 829 35.42 -10.52 20.49
CA ARG A 829 36.00 -10.97 21.75
C ARG A 829 35.32 -12.20 22.31
N VAL A 830 34.00 -12.27 22.24
CA VAL A 830 33.25 -13.49 22.63
C VAL A 830 33.70 -14.71 21.81
N ARG A 831 34.15 -14.50 20.57
CA ARG A 831 34.56 -15.59 19.66
C ARG A 831 36.01 -16.05 19.87
N THR A 832 36.85 -15.20 20.43
CA THR A 832 38.27 -15.52 20.69
C THR A 832 38.41 -15.74 22.19
N ASP A 833 38.26 -16.98 22.64
CA ASP A 833 38.20 -17.41 24.06
C ASP A 833 39.48 -17.13 24.90
N GLY A 834 40.32 -16.15 24.53
CA GLY A 834 41.54 -15.78 25.24
C GLY A 834 41.74 -14.26 25.32
N PRO A 835 42.02 -13.70 26.52
CA PRO A 835 42.25 -12.25 26.71
C PRO A 835 43.46 -11.71 25.93
N ASP A 836 44.35 -12.59 25.46
CA ASP A 836 45.61 -12.22 24.81
C ASP A 836 45.55 -12.18 23.27
N GLN A 837 44.42 -12.54 22.64
CA GLN A 837 44.26 -12.52 21.16
C GLN A 837 43.30 -11.42 20.67
N ALA A 838 43.25 -10.27 21.34
CA ALA A 838 42.40 -9.14 20.97
C ALA A 838 42.90 -8.41 19.71
N GLY A 839 42.79 -9.05 18.55
CA GLY A 839 42.92 -8.42 17.24
C GLY A 839 41.75 -7.46 16.96
N ALA A 840 41.89 -6.63 15.91
CA ALA A 840 40.78 -5.82 15.42
C ALA A 840 39.72 -6.73 14.76
N PRO A 841 38.41 -6.44 14.90
CA PRO A 841 37.37 -7.23 14.26
C PRO A 841 37.56 -7.26 12.74
N GLY A 842 37.36 -8.45 12.15
CA GLY A 842 37.42 -8.62 10.70
C GLY A 842 36.40 -7.74 9.98
N SER A 843 36.72 -7.28 8.77
CA SER A 843 35.82 -6.45 7.94
C SER A 843 34.45 -7.09 7.67
N ARG A 844 34.40 -8.44 7.59
CA ARG A 844 33.15 -9.21 7.52
C ARG A 844 32.22 -8.92 8.70
N LEU A 845 32.76 -9.02 9.91
CA LEU A 845 31.99 -8.82 11.13
C LEU A 845 31.46 -7.38 11.22
N ARG A 846 32.28 -6.40 10.84
CA ARG A 846 31.90 -4.98 10.76
C ARG A 846 30.75 -4.73 9.79
N SER A 847 30.82 -5.33 8.61
CA SER A 847 29.72 -5.27 7.63
C SER A 847 28.44 -5.92 8.16
N ASP A 848 28.54 -7.08 8.81
CA ASP A 848 27.38 -7.79 9.33
C ASP A 848 26.70 -7.00 10.46
N MET A 849 27.47 -6.36 11.35
CA MET A 849 26.94 -5.49 12.40
C MET A 849 26.34 -4.19 11.87
N LEU A 850 26.92 -3.60 10.82
CA LEU A 850 26.31 -2.44 10.16
C LEU A 850 24.94 -2.76 9.55
N ARG A 851 24.82 -3.93 8.89
CA ARG A 851 23.54 -4.40 8.36
C ARG A 851 22.54 -4.66 9.47
N PHE A 852 22.98 -5.26 10.59
CA PHE A 852 22.14 -5.50 11.77
C PHE A 852 21.59 -4.19 12.35
N VAL A 853 22.46 -3.19 12.57
CA VAL A 853 22.04 -1.87 13.10
C VAL A 853 21.09 -1.17 12.15
N ALA A 854 21.34 -1.22 10.85
CA ALA A 854 20.51 -0.54 9.88
C ALA A 854 19.14 -1.22 9.63
N ARG A 855 19.12 -2.54 9.45
CA ARG A 855 17.89 -3.28 9.11
C ARG A 855 16.98 -3.48 10.31
N ASN A 856 17.55 -3.88 11.45
CA ASN A 856 16.75 -4.25 12.60
C ASN A 856 16.45 -3.01 13.45
N LEU A 857 17.38 -2.08 13.64
CA LEU A 857 17.18 -1.04 14.66
C LEU A 857 16.53 0.24 14.13
N ASP A 858 16.37 0.34 12.80
CA ASP A 858 15.87 1.53 12.08
C ASP A 858 16.60 2.83 12.52
N PHE A 859 17.84 2.67 13.01
CA PHE A 859 18.55 3.66 13.82
C PHE A 859 18.82 4.96 13.06
N ALA A 860 18.96 4.86 11.75
CA ALA A 860 19.22 5.99 10.87
C ALA A 860 17.99 6.85 10.57
N ARG A 861 16.78 6.32 10.83
CA ARG A 861 15.52 7.05 10.64
C ARG A 861 15.12 7.86 11.87
N LEU A 862 15.86 7.73 12.96
CA LEU A 862 15.59 8.44 14.20
C LEU A 862 15.99 9.92 14.06
N ARG A 863 15.09 10.83 14.47
CA ARG A 863 15.39 12.27 14.50
C ARG A 863 16.46 12.55 15.56
N THR A 864 17.26 13.60 15.39
CA THR A 864 18.31 13.99 16.36
C THR A 864 17.82 14.01 17.82
N PRO A 865 16.66 14.62 18.16
CA PRO A 865 16.17 14.61 19.55
C PRO A 865 15.79 13.23 20.09
N GLN A 866 15.35 12.31 19.21
CA GLN A 866 15.04 10.94 19.60
C GLN A 866 16.31 10.14 19.87
N ILE A 867 17.36 10.41 19.09
CA ILE A 867 18.68 9.83 19.30
C ILE A 867 19.29 10.42 20.56
N ASP A 868 19.18 11.73 20.80
CA ASP A 868 19.66 12.36 22.03
C ASP A 868 18.91 11.81 23.24
N ALA A 869 17.60 11.59 23.14
CA ALA A 869 16.83 10.92 24.19
C ALA A 869 17.30 9.48 24.43
N MET A 870 17.58 8.71 23.36
CA MET A 870 18.15 7.36 23.49
C MET A 870 19.58 7.38 24.04
N LEU A 871 20.39 8.38 23.69
CA LEU A 871 21.73 8.56 24.23
C LEU A 871 21.69 8.99 25.68
N VAL A 872 20.71 9.81 26.08
CA VAL A 872 20.46 10.17 27.48
C VAL A 872 19.92 8.97 28.26
N GLU A 873 19.10 8.13 27.64
CA GLU A 873 18.69 6.84 28.19
C GLU A 873 19.89 5.91 28.33
N PHE A 874 20.77 5.84 27.33
CA PHE A 874 22.07 5.15 27.44
C PHE A 874 22.91 5.75 28.57
N ASP A 875 23.05 7.07 28.67
CA ASP A 875 23.79 7.74 29.75
C ASP A 875 23.25 7.41 31.14
N ARG A 876 21.94 7.11 31.25
CA ARG A 876 21.28 6.73 32.49
C ARG A 876 21.37 5.23 32.78
N GLU A 877 21.39 4.39 31.75
CA GLU A 877 21.48 2.94 31.85
C GLU A 877 22.92 2.43 32.02
N PHE A 878 23.90 3.19 31.53
CA PHE A 878 25.32 2.94 31.74
C PHE A 878 25.65 3.29 33.21
N GLU A 879 26.08 2.31 34.00
CA GLU A 879 26.58 2.54 35.36
C GLU A 879 27.78 3.52 35.33
N LYS A 880 28.13 4.12 36.49
CA LYS A 880 29.13 5.20 36.61
C LYS A 880 30.45 4.97 35.84
N ASP A 881 30.84 3.72 35.63
CA ASP A 881 32.11 3.31 35.01
C ASP A 881 32.09 3.24 33.48
N GLU A 882 30.90 3.35 32.86
CA GLU A 882 30.69 3.17 31.42
C GLU A 882 30.47 4.53 30.70
N SER A 883 30.54 5.63 31.46
CA SER A 883 30.52 7.04 31.02
C SER A 883 31.57 7.41 29.95
N LEU A 884 32.64 6.63 29.82
CA LEU A 884 33.66 6.82 28.78
C LEU A 884 33.17 6.44 27.38
N VAL A 885 32.31 5.42 27.26
CA VAL A 885 31.71 5.03 25.97
C VAL A 885 30.71 6.08 25.53
N ALA A 886 29.87 6.54 26.46
CA ALA A 886 28.96 7.65 26.22
C ALA A 886 29.71 8.95 25.87
N ALA A 887 30.81 9.27 26.57
CA ALA A 887 31.66 10.41 26.25
C ALA A 887 32.32 10.26 24.86
N ALA A 888 32.76 9.06 24.47
CA ALA A 888 33.27 8.80 23.14
C ALA A 888 32.18 8.96 22.07
N PHE A 889 30.94 8.53 22.36
CA PHE A 889 29.79 8.71 21.48
C PHE A 889 29.45 10.18 21.28
N ARG A 890 29.39 10.96 22.36
CA ARG A 890 29.17 12.41 22.32
C ARG A 890 30.31 13.13 21.60
N LEU A 891 31.57 12.79 21.88
CA LEU A 891 32.73 13.37 21.20
C LEU A 891 32.71 13.11 19.68
N VAL A 892 32.20 11.95 19.25
CA VAL A 892 32.01 11.62 17.82
C VAL A 892 30.81 12.35 17.22
N HIS A 893 29.72 12.44 17.97
CA HIS A 893 28.50 13.14 17.54
C HIS A 893 28.73 14.65 17.37
N ASP A 894 29.43 15.26 18.32
CA ASP A 894 29.64 16.71 18.42
C ASP A 894 30.80 17.20 17.56
N ARG A 895 31.64 16.30 17.01
CA ARG A 895 32.75 16.68 16.12
C ARG A 895 32.27 16.95 14.69
N PRO A 896 32.41 18.19 14.18
CA PRO A 896 32.02 18.55 12.82
C PRO A 896 32.96 17.99 11.74
N ALA A 897 34.00 17.21 12.11
CA ALA A 897 34.98 16.68 11.17
C ALA A 897 34.33 15.82 10.06
N PRO A 898 34.79 15.87 8.80
CA PRO A 898 34.24 15.03 7.74
C PRO A 898 34.39 13.53 8.03
N LEU A 899 33.53 12.68 7.45
CA LEU A 899 33.72 11.22 7.48
C LEU A 899 34.86 10.85 6.50
N ASP A 900 36.09 11.12 6.91
CA ASP A 900 37.28 10.86 6.10
C ASP A 900 38.03 9.60 6.57
N ARG A 901 39.03 9.20 5.77
CA ARG A 901 39.83 8.00 6.03
C ARG A 901 40.62 8.10 7.35
N ALA A 902 41.08 9.28 7.73
CA ALA A 902 41.85 9.48 8.96
C ALA A 902 40.95 9.29 10.19
N TRP A 903 39.73 9.84 10.15
CA TRP A 903 38.70 9.64 11.16
C TRP A 903 38.38 8.15 11.33
N ILE A 904 38.14 7.42 10.23
CA ILE A 904 37.86 5.97 10.26
C ILE A 904 39.04 5.15 10.80
N GLN A 905 40.28 5.55 10.55
CA GLN A 905 41.46 4.81 11.03
C GLN A 905 41.74 5.01 12.51
N GLN A 906 41.51 6.23 13.04
CA GLN A 906 41.75 6.54 14.45
C GLN A 906 40.66 5.96 15.36
N PHE A 907 39.48 5.74 14.81
CA PHE A 907 38.28 5.43 15.55
C PHE A 907 38.27 4.03 16.22
N PRO A 908 38.58 2.92 15.51
CA PRO A 908 38.72 1.59 16.11
C PRO A 908 39.75 1.56 17.26
N LEU A 909 40.84 2.31 17.12
CA LEU A 909 41.88 2.42 18.14
C LEU A 909 41.35 3.09 19.42
N GLY A 910 40.55 4.15 19.27
CA GLY A 910 39.91 4.85 20.39
C GLY A 910 38.90 3.97 21.14
N ILE A 911 38.06 3.23 20.41
CA ILE A 911 37.10 2.28 21.01
C ILE A 911 37.85 1.15 21.70
N ASN A 912 38.82 0.53 21.04
CA ASN A 912 39.56 -0.60 21.62
C ASN A 912 40.31 -0.18 22.89
N HIS A 913 40.87 1.04 22.92
CA HIS A 913 41.53 1.62 24.11
C HIS A 913 40.55 1.90 25.25
N ALA A 914 39.37 2.46 24.95
CA ALA A 914 38.31 2.66 25.96
C ALA A 914 37.87 1.32 26.56
N TYR A 915 37.69 0.31 25.71
CA TYR A 915 37.33 -1.04 26.11
C TYR A 915 38.39 -1.73 26.97
N GLN A 916 39.68 -1.59 26.66
CA GLN A 916 40.75 -2.19 27.46
C GLN A 916 40.79 -1.65 28.89
N LYS A 917 40.27 -0.43 29.13
CA LYS A 917 40.22 0.18 30.46
C LYS A 917 38.97 -0.18 31.27
N VAL A 918 37.81 -0.30 30.62
CA VAL A 918 36.51 -0.47 31.29
C VAL A 918 36.13 -1.94 31.47
N LEU A 919 36.57 -2.82 30.57
CA LEU A 919 36.12 -4.22 30.52
C LEU A 919 36.44 -5.08 31.76
N PRO A 920 37.60 -4.97 32.42
CA PRO A 920 37.90 -5.77 33.62
C PRO A 920 36.98 -5.47 34.82
N LEU A 921 36.29 -4.34 34.81
CA LEU A 921 35.31 -3.93 35.82
C LEU A 921 33.93 -4.51 35.49
N ILE A 922 33.48 -4.39 34.24
CA ILE A 922 32.18 -4.92 33.77
C ILE A 922 32.09 -6.45 33.94
N LEU A 923 33.15 -7.18 33.57
CA LEU A 923 33.19 -8.65 33.69
C LEU A 923 33.30 -9.16 35.14
N ARG A 924 33.62 -8.29 36.11
CA ARG A 924 33.70 -8.66 37.53
C ARG A 924 32.39 -8.45 38.29
N GLU A 925 31.52 -7.57 37.81
CA GLU A 925 30.23 -7.27 38.46
C GLU A 925 29.04 -7.98 37.80
N ALA A 926 29.14 -8.29 36.50
CA ALA A 926 28.18 -9.16 35.82
C ALA A 926 28.41 -10.63 36.18
N GLY A 927 28.02 -11.04 37.40
CA GLY A 927 27.91 -12.44 37.77
C GLY A 927 27.08 -13.21 36.76
N ASP A 928 27.53 -14.42 36.42
CA ASP A 928 26.93 -15.33 35.43
C ASP A 928 25.40 -15.46 35.61
N GLU A 929 24.68 -15.45 34.47
CA GLU A 929 23.26 -15.81 34.26
C GLU A 929 22.16 -14.72 34.19
N ASP A 930 22.32 -13.49 34.69
CA ASP A 930 21.12 -12.62 34.87
C ASP A 930 20.73 -11.74 33.66
N TRP A 931 21.61 -11.55 32.66
CA TRP A 931 21.34 -10.62 31.55
C TRP A 931 20.44 -11.19 30.44
N VAL A 932 20.57 -12.47 30.10
CA VAL A 932 19.67 -13.16 29.14
C VAL A 932 18.25 -13.20 29.71
N ASN A 933 18.13 -13.50 31.00
CA ASN A 933 16.88 -13.47 31.74
C ASN A 933 16.27 -12.06 31.76
N ALA A 934 17.08 -11.02 31.96
CA ALA A 934 16.62 -9.62 31.89
C ALA A 934 16.11 -9.24 30.50
N TYR A 935 16.78 -9.67 29.42
CA TYR A 935 16.33 -9.46 28.04
C TYR A 935 14.96 -10.11 27.80
N PHE A 936 14.86 -11.42 28.06
CA PHE A 936 13.60 -12.14 27.89
C PHE A 936 12.47 -11.52 28.72
N ARG A 937 12.78 -11.03 29.92
CA ARG A 937 11.80 -10.39 30.80
C ARG A 937 11.32 -9.06 30.24
N GLY A 938 12.23 -8.23 29.76
CA GLY A 938 11.88 -6.97 29.10
C GLY A 938 10.98 -7.19 27.87
N ARG A 939 11.29 -8.22 27.07
CA ARG A 939 10.52 -8.57 25.87
C ARG A 939 9.18 -9.21 26.21
N ALA A 940 9.12 -10.07 27.23
CA ALA A 940 7.89 -10.67 27.73
C ALA A 940 6.91 -9.57 28.19
N ASN A 941 7.38 -8.63 29.01
CA ASN A 941 6.57 -7.52 29.52
C ASN A 941 6.05 -6.64 28.38
N ALA A 942 6.89 -6.34 27.38
CA ALA A 942 6.47 -5.58 26.22
C ALA A 942 5.39 -6.31 25.40
N MET A 943 5.53 -7.64 25.21
CA MET A 943 4.54 -8.45 24.49
C MET A 943 3.23 -8.55 25.27
N ILE A 944 3.27 -8.68 26.59
CA ILE A 944 2.09 -8.67 27.46
C ILE A 944 1.35 -7.32 27.35
N LEU A 945 2.07 -6.19 27.42
CA LEU A 945 1.49 -4.86 27.21
C LEU A 945 0.86 -4.70 25.83
N HIS A 946 1.49 -5.28 24.79
CA HIS A 946 0.92 -5.32 23.46
C HIS A 946 -0.37 -6.15 23.41
N LEU A 947 -0.36 -7.34 24.00
CA LEU A 947 -1.55 -8.21 24.05
C LEU A 947 -2.74 -7.49 24.67
N ARG A 948 -2.48 -6.73 25.74
CA ARG A 948 -3.47 -5.96 26.51
C ARG A 948 -3.98 -4.70 25.78
N ASN A 949 -3.06 -3.86 25.29
CA ASN A 949 -3.38 -2.49 24.87
C ASN A 949 -3.08 -2.20 23.40
N ARG A 950 -2.61 -3.20 22.63
CA ARG A 950 -2.04 -3.04 21.27
C ARG A 950 -0.92 -1.99 21.19
N GLN A 951 -0.18 -1.80 22.28
CA GLN A 951 1.00 -0.92 22.25
C GLN A 951 2.10 -1.58 21.41
N PRO A 952 2.82 -0.83 20.56
CA PRO A 952 4.00 -1.37 19.89
C PRO A 952 5.07 -1.72 20.93
N LEU A 953 5.86 -2.76 20.66
CA LEU A 953 6.95 -3.16 21.54
C LEU A 953 7.95 -2.01 21.67
N ARG A 954 8.45 -1.79 22.89
CA ARG A 954 9.55 -0.85 23.11
C ARG A 954 10.74 -1.22 22.24
N ARG A 955 11.42 -0.20 21.72
CA ARG A 955 12.64 -0.34 20.94
C ARG A 955 13.72 -1.07 21.75
N LEU A 956 14.70 -1.65 21.07
CA LEU A 956 15.83 -2.31 21.73
C LEU A 956 16.70 -1.27 22.46
N SER A 957 16.95 -1.50 23.75
CA SER A 957 17.98 -0.76 24.49
C SER A 957 19.37 -1.22 24.04
N LEU A 958 20.43 -0.45 24.29
CA LEU A 958 21.79 -0.92 23.95
C LEU A 958 22.16 -2.19 24.73
N ARG A 959 21.64 -2.34 25.95
CA ARG A 959 21.76 -3.58 26.71
C ARG A 959 21.19 -4.75 25.91
N ASP A 960 19.99 -4.60 25.36
CA ASP A 960 19.38 -5.62 24.49
C ASP A 960 20.22 -5.88 23.23
N LEU A 961 20.82 -4.84 22.63
CA LEU A 961 21.71 -5.00 21.47
C LEU A 961 22.98 -5.78 21.80
N ARG A 962 23.57 -5.54 22.96
CA ARG A 962 24.72 -6.31 23.45
C ARG A 962 24.30 -7.77 23.62
N VAL A 963 23.16 -8.03 24.27
CA VAL A 963 22.60 -9.38 24.42
C VAL A 963 22.47 -10.07 23.07
N LEU A 964 21.85 -9.42 22.08
CA LEU A 964 21.64 -9.99 20.74
C LEU A 964 22.95 -10.33 20.01
N VAL A 965 24.02 -9.58 20.30
CA VAL A 965 25.31 -9.72 19.64
C VAL A 965 26.25 -10.69 20.37
N THR A 966 26.13 -10.82 21.68
CA THR A 966 26.96 -11.68 22.53
C THR A 966 26.34 -13.05 22.79
N ALA A 967 25.01 -13.16 22.85
CA ALA A 967 24.29 -14.42 23.01
C ALA A 967 24.31 -15.20 21.69
N ARG A 968 25.40 -15.90 21.42
CA ARG A 968 25.39 -16.93 20.38
C ARG A 968 24.89 -18.23 20.99
N LEU A 969 23.83 -18.77 20.41
CA LEU A 969 23.37 -20.09 20.75
C LEU A 969 24.46 -21.11 20.40
N PRO A 970 24.65 -22.18 21.19
CA PRO A 970 25.61 -23.26 20.87
C PRO A 970 25.41 -23.86 19.47
N SER A 971 24.21 -23.73 18.92
CA SER A 971 23.78 -24.17 17.58
C SER A 971 24.08 -23.17 16.45
N GLY A 972 24.66 -22.00 16.75
CA GLY A 972 25.04 -20.99 15.74
C GLY A 972 23.94 -20.01 15.33
N PHE A 973 22.76 -20.10 15.95
CA PHE A 973 21.64 -19.17 15.75
C PHE A 973 21.82 -17.88 16.55
N ASP A 974 21.42 -16.76 15.94
CA ASP A 974 21.40 -15.43 16.58
C ASP A 974 20.04 -15.27 17.31
N VAL A 975 20.02 -14.63 18.49
CA VAL A 975 18.76 -14.29 19.17
C VAL A 975 18.05 -13.22 18.32
N PRO A 976 16.75 -13.33 18.00
CA PRO A 976 16.10 -12.35 17.14
C PRO A 976 15.80 -11.05 17.86
N ALA A 977 15.81 -9.97 17.09
CA ALA A 977 15.48 -8.63 17.52
C ALA A 977 13.95 -8.45 17.64
N ILE A 978 13.36 -8.82 18.78
CA ILE A 978 11.90 -8.72 18.97
C ILE A 978 11.52 -7.28 19.34
N HIS A 979 11.23 -6.43 18.35
CA HIS A 979 10.77 -5.04 18.56
C HIS A 979 9.78 -4.59 17.47
N GLY A 980 9.24 -3.38 17.61
CA GLY A 980 8.28 -2.83 16.64
C GLY A 980 6.84 -3.27 16.92
N ASP A 981 5.97 -3.21 15.90
CA ASP A 981 4.58 -3.65 16.03
C ASP A 981 4.49 -5.18 15.80
N PRO A 982 4.10 -5.98 16.82
CA PRO A 982 3.91 -7.43 16.68
C PRO A 982 2.92 -7.82 15.58
N GLU A 983 2.00 -6.94 15.18
CA GLU A 983 1.09 -7.20 14.05
C GLU A 983 1.81 -7.21 12.69
N SER A 984 2.99 -6.58 12.60
CA SER A 984 3.81 -6.50 11.40
C SER A 984 5.05 -7.40 11.42
N MET A 985 5.28 -8.10 12.53
CA MET A 985 6.46 -8.92 12.74
C MET A 985 6.40 -10.18 11.86
N PRO A 986 7.43 -10.46 11.04
CA PRO A 986 7.53 -11.69 10.26
C PRO A 986 7.40 -12.93 11.15
N LEU A 987 6.73 -13.97 10.65
CA LEU A 987 6.60 -15.25 11.37
C LEU A 987 7.98 -15.89 11.68
N LEU A 988 9.00 -15.59 10.87
CA LEU A 988 10.37 -16.04 11.12
C LEU A 988 10.90 -15.51 12.47
N ASP A 989 10.65 -14.24 12.79
CA ASP A 989 11.12 -13.63 14.03
C ASP A 989 10.42 -14.26 15.26
N TYR A 990 9.16 -14.66 15.12
CA TYR A 990 8.44 -15.43 16.15
C TYR A 990 9.08 -16.81 16.36
N ALA A 991 9.44 -17.51 15.28
CA ALA A 991 10.05 -18.83 15.36
C ALA A 991 11.46 -18.78 15.97
N GLU A 992 12.27 -17.82 15.55
CA GLU A 992 13.60 -17.58 16.13
C GLU A 992 13.48 -17.24 17.62
N ALA A 993 12.44 -16.52 18.03
CA ALA A 993 12.24 -16.10 19.41
C ALA A 993 11.89 -17.30 20.30
N LEU A 994 11.04 -18.19 19.80
CA LEU A 994 10.68 -19.44 20.46
C LEU A 994 11.88 -20.40 20.56
N SER A 995 12.70 -20.47 19.50
CA SER A 995 13.95 -21.24 19.51
C SER A 995 14.95 -20.72 20.55
N ALA A 996 15.14 -19.40 20.60
CA ALA A 996 15.99 -18.75 21.59
C ALA A 996 15.50 -18.98 23.02
N ALA A 997 14.20 -18.89 23.27
CA ALA A 997 13.60 -19.14 24.58
C ALA A 997 13.76 -20.60 25.03
N ARG A 998 13.72 -21.56 24.09
CA ARG A 998 13.97 -22.99 24.38
C ARG A 998 15.41 -23.25 24.83
N LEU A 999 16.37 -22.57 24.21
CA LEU A 999 17.80 -22.76 24.51
C LEU A 999 18.23 -22.08 25.82
N TYR A 1000 17.43 -21.13 26.33
CA TYR A 1000 17.63 -20.47 27.61
C TYR A 1000 16.35 -20.54 28.47
N PRO A 1001 16.06 -21.71 29.09
CA PRO A 1001 14.80 -21.98 29.79
C PRO A 1001 14.73 -21.25 31.15
N THR A 1002 14.62 -19.93 31.10
CA THR A 1002 14.39 -19.06 32.26
C THR A 1002 12.89 -18.79 32.43
N ASP A 1003 12.45 -18.41 33.63
CA ASP A 1003 11.05 -18.02 33.88
C ASP A 1003 10.60 -16.89 32.93
N ALA A 1004 11.52 -15.98 32.60
CA ALA A 1004 11.26 -14.90 31.65
C ALA A 1004 11.13 -15.38 30.20
N ALA A 1005 11.95 -16.33 29.78
CA ALA A 1005 11.84 -16.96 28.46
C ALA A 1005 10.53 -17.74 28.32
N PHE A 1006 10.08 -18.40 29.39
CA PHE A 1006 8.76 -19.03 29.44
C PHE A 1006 7.64 -18.01 29.32
N THR A 1007 7.73 -16.89 30.05
CA THR A 1007 6.75 -15.79 29.99
C THR A 1007 6.64 -15.21 28.57
N LEU A 1008 7.78 -14.97 27.90
CA LEU A 1008 7.80 -14.51 26.51
C LEU A 1008 7.19 -15.55 25.56
N THR A 1009 7.56 -16.82 25.73
CA THR A 1009 7.03 -17.94 24.93
C THR A 1009 5.51 -18.02 25.01
N ALA A 1010 4.96 -17.93 26.22
CA ALA A 1010 3.51 -17.91 26.43
C ALA A 1010 2.85 -16.71 25.73
N ALA A 1011 3.44 -15.52 25.85
CA ALA A 1011 2.93 -14.31 25.20
C ALA A 1011 2.95 -14.42 23.66
N LEU A 1012 4.04 -14.94 23.07
CA LEU A 1012 4.16 -15.17 21.63
C LEU A 1012 3.13 -16.20 21.14
N LEU A 1013 2.94 -17.30 21.88
CA LEU A 1013 1.98 -18.34 21.51
C LEU A 1013 0.53 -17.83 21.62
N ILE A 1014 0.20 -17.02 22.63
CA ILE A 1014 -1.10 -16.34 22.71
C ILE A 1014 -1.28 -15.39 21.52
N LYS A 1015 -0.24 -14.64 21.14
CA LYS A 1015 -0.27 -13.73 19.98
C LYS A 1015 -0.51 -14.49 18.66
N LEU A 1016 0.03 -15.69 18.53
CA LEU A 1016 -0.16 -16.61 17.39
C LEU A 1016 -1.49 -17.39 17.44
N GLY A 1017 -2.35 -17.14 18.43
CA GLY A 1017 -3.69 -17.73 18.52
C GLY A 1017 -3.81 -18.99 19.38
N PHE A 1018 -2.75 -19.40 20.08
CA PHE A 1018 -2.74 -20.60 20.94
C PHE A 1018 -3.25 -20.34 22.37
N GLY A 1019 -4.04 -19.28 22.58
CA GLY A 1019 -4.55 -18.90 23.91
C GLY A 1019 -5.18 -20.05 24.72
N PRO A 1020 -6.15 -20.82 24.17
CA PRO A 1020 -6.79 -21.92 24.88
C PRO A 1020 -5.84 -23.06 25.29
N GLN A 1021 -4.79 -23.31 24.50
CA GLN A 1021 -3.80 -24.36 24.77
C GLN A 1021 -2.77 -23.90 25.81
N ILE A 1022 -2.49 -22.60 25.86
CA ILE A 1022 -1.55 -21.99 26.81
C ILE A 1022 -2.20 -21.76 28.18
N GLU A 1023 -3.51 -21.53 28.25
CA GLU A 1023 -4.23 -21.27 29.50
C GLU A 1023 -3.99 -22.34 30.61
N PRO A 1024 -4.09 -23.67 30.35
CA PRO A 1024 -3.79 -24.68 31.35
C PRO A 1024 -2.32 -24.68 31.79
N LEU A 1025 -1.40 -24.37 30.88
CA LEU A 1025 0.03 -24.29 31.17
C LEU A 1025 0.35 -23.07 32.05
N LEU A 1026 -0.29 -21.93 31.80
CA LEU A 1026 -0.18 -20.75 32.69
C LEU A 1026 -0.69 -21.07 34.09
N PHE A 1027 -1.77 -21.85 34.20
CA PHE A 1027 -2.32 -22.26 35.50
C PHE A 1027 -1.35 -23.14 36.28
N GLN A 1028 -0.79 -24.15 35.62
CA GLN A 1028 0.16 -25.09 36.22
C GLN A 1028 1.48 -24.40 36.64
N ASN A 1029 1.86 -23.32 35.96
CA ASN A 1029 3.13 -22.59 36.20
C ASN A 1029 2.95 -21.24 36.88
N SER A 1030 1.77 -20.96 37.41
CA SER A 1030 1.46 -19.67 38.03
C SER A 1030 2.39 -19.30 39.19
N THR A 1031 3.02 -20.28 39.86
CA THR A 1031 3.99 -20.04 40.93
C THR A 1031 5.39 -19.65 40.45
N ALA A 1032 5.74 -19.96 39.19
CA ALA A 1032 7.01 -19.58 38.57
C ALA A 1032 6.92 -18.23 37.85
N LEU A 1033 5.70 -17.78 37.55
CA LEU A 1033 5.41 -16.50 36.91
C LEU A 1033 5.13 -15.42 37.97
N ARG A 1034 5.37 -14.14 37.65
CA ARG A 1034 4.95 -13.03 38.52
C ARG A 1034 3.43 -12.92 38.48
N ASN A 1035 2.79 -12.72 39.65
CA ASN A 1035 1.33 -12.63 39.77
C ASN A 1035 0.69 -11.62 38.79
N GLU A 1036 1.38 -10.51 38.50
CA GLU A 1036 0.92 -9.49 37.55
C GLU A 1036 0.91 -10.02 36.10
N ASP A 1037 2.00 -10.67 35.68
CA ASP A 1037 2.15 -11.23 34.32
C ASP A 1037 1.15 -12.38 34.08
N VAL A 1038 0.88 -13.20 35.10
CA VAL A 1038 -0.07 -14.32 35.06
C VAL A 1038 -1.47 -13.81 34.72
N SER A 1039 -1.94 -12.79 35.43
CA SER A 1039 -3.29 -12.24 35.23
C SER A 1039 -3.46 -11.70 33.81
N ASP A 1040 -2.48 -10.92 33.34
CA ASP A 1040 -2.54 -10.30 32.02
C ASP A 1040 -2.45 -11.36 30.89
N LEU A 1041 -1.64 -12.42 31.08
CA LEU A 1041 -1.56 -13.54 30.13
C LEU A 1041 -2.85 -14.37 30.11
N PHE A 1042 -3.51 -14.60 31.25
CA PHE A 1042 -4.82 -15.26 31.31
C PHE A 1042 -5.91 -14.47 30.61
N GLU A 1043 -5.96 -13.16 30.82
CA GLU A 1043 -6.92 -12.28 30.16
C GLU A 1043 -6.70 -12.28 28.65
N ALA A 1044 -5.45 -12.18 28.20
CA ALA A 1044 -5.09 -12.24 26.79
C ALA A 1044 -5.41 -13.60 26.14
N ALA A 1045 -5.12 -14.71 26.84
CA ALA A 1045 -5.39 -16.06 26.37
C ALA A 1045 -6.89 -16.31 26.15
N ARG A 1046 -7.74 -15.75 27.01
CA ARG A 1046 -9.21 -15.85 26.91
C ARG A 1046 -9.82 -14.91 25.88
N GLY A 1047 -9.22 -13.74 25.67
CA GLY A 1047 -9.78 -12.68 24.82
C GLY A 1047 -9.53 -12.83 23.31
N ARG A 1048 -8.58 -13.67 22.87
CA ARG A 1048 -8.10 -13.72 21.47
C ARG A 1048 -8.43 -14.99 20.68
N PHE A 1049 -9.47 -15.74 21.04
CA PHE A 1049 -9.86 -16.90 20.24
C PHE A 1049 -10.62 -16.48 18.97
N VAL A 1050 -9.99 -16.61 17.79
CA VAL A 1050 -10.67 -16.65 16.49
C VAL A 1050 -10.72 -18.14 16.07
N PRO A 1051 -11.88 -18.80 16.10
CA PRO A 1051 -11.97 -20.19 15.67
C PRO A 1051 -11.59 -20.31 14.19
N GLY A 1052 -10.57 -21.12 13.85
CA GLY A 1052 -10.28 -21.51 12.46
C GLY A 1052 -8.88 -21.27 11.92
N GLN A 1053 -7.97 -20.63 12.67
CA GLN A 1053 -6.56 -20.50 12.25
C GLN A 1053 -5.73 -21.65 12.83
N ARG A 1054 -5.18 -22.52 11.98
CA ARG A 1054 -4.21 -23.56 12.38
C ARG A 1054 -2.89 -23.31 11.65
N VAL A 1055 -1.77 -23.43 12.37
CA VAL A 1055 -0.43 -23.36 11.78
C VAL A 1055 0.01 -24.79 11.41
N MET A 1056 0.29 -25.02 10.13
CA MET A 1056 0.79 -26.26 9.54
C MET A 1056 2.31 -26.17 9.33
N VAL A 1057 3.03 -27.28 9.51
CA VAL A 1057 4.49 -27.32 9.41
C VAL A 1057 4.88 -28.50 8.50
N VAL A 1058 5.50 -28.24 7.35
CA VAL A 1058 6.03 -29.19 6.35
C VAL A 1058 7.55 -29.38 6.56
N LEU A 1059 8.26 -30.28 5.89
CA LEU A 1059 9.70 -30.54 6.10
C LEU A 1059 10.56 -30.20 4.86
N GLY A 1060 11.75 -29.58 5.01
CA GLY A 1060 12.67 -29.21 3.91
C GLY A 1060 14.14 -29.64 4.14
N GLY A 1061 14.89 -29.88 3.05
CA GLY A 1061 16.26 -30.46 3.06
C GLY A 1061 17.44 -29.52 3.41
N SER A 1062 18.66 -30.06 3.32
CA SER A 1062 19.94 -29.52 3.86
C SER A 1062 20.27 -28.05 3.53
N PRO A 1063 20.80 -27.25 4.49
CA PRO A 1063 21.21 -25.85 4.30
C PRO A 1063 22.19 -25.62 3.14
N ASP A 1064 23.05 -26.59 2.86
CA ASP A 1064 24.14 -26.48 1.87
C ASP A 1064 23.63 -26.56 0.42
N THR A 1065 22.34 -26.89 0.24
CA THR A 1065 21.72 -27.06 -1.08
C THR A 1065 20.89 -25.85 -1.52
N ARG A 1066 20.81 -24.80 -0.70
CA ARG A 1066 19.99 -23.60 -0.96
C ARG A 1066 20.57 -22.72 -2.07
N VAL A 1067 19.74 -22.33 -3.04
CA VAL A 1067 19.98 -21.19 -3.94
C VAL A 1067 18.85 -20.18 -3.76
N VAL A 1068 19.19 -18.94 -3.40
CA VAL A 1068 18.23 -17.83 -3.24
C VAL A 1068 17.94 -17.23 -4.62
N LEU A 1069 16.66 -17.18 -5.01
CA LEU A 1069 16.22 -16.60 -6.29
C LEU A 1069 15.27 -15.41 -6.05
N GLY A 1070 15.80 -14.19 -6.16
CA GLY A 1070 15.02 -12.95 -6.23
C GLY A 1070 14.58 -12.33 -4.88
N GLU A 1071 13.89 -11.18 -4.97
CA GLU A 1071 13.52 -10.31 -3.84
C GLU A 1071 12.40 -10.86 -2.94
N ASN A 1072 11.79 -12.00 -3.28
CA ASN A 1072 10.77 -12.68 -2.48
C ASN A 1072 11.29 -14.07 -2.09
N ASP A 1073 12.22 -14.16 -1.14
CA ASP A 1073 12.72 -15.37 -0.44
C ASP A 1073 12.23 -16.75 -0.95
N PHE A 1074 12.65 -17.16 -2.14
CA PHE A 1074 12.46 -18.53 -2.65
C PHE A 1074 13.70 -19.40 -2.33
N VAL A 1075 13.47 -20.61 -1.81
CA VAL A 1075 14.52 -21.61 -1.55
C VAL A 1075 14.34 -22.81 -2.48
N SER A 1076 15.28 -23.03 -3.41
CA SER A 1076 15.40 -24.27 -4.19
C SER A 1076 16.54 -25.12 -3.65
N THR A 1077 16.39 -26.45 -3.64
CA THR A 1077 17.50 -27.42 -3.53
C THR A 1077 17.99 -27.82 -4.93
N ARG A 1078 19.23 -28.34 -5.05
CA ARG A 1078 19.89 -28.59 -6.35
C ARG A 1078 19.20 -29.67 -7.20
N LYS A 1079 19.30 -29.48 -8.52
CA LYS A 1079 18.77 -30.32 -9.61
C LYS A 1079 19.17 -31.80 -9.44
N GLY A 1080 18.22 -32.66 -9.08
CA GLY A 1080 18.41 -34.12 -8.98
C GLY A 1080 17.58 -34.81 -7.89
N GLU A 1081 17.11 -34.07 -6.88
CA GLU A 1081 16.22 -34.57 -5.83
C GLU A 1081 14.84 -33.90 -6.03
N GLY A 1082 13.81 -34.70 -6.25
CA GLY A 1082 12.48 -34.22 -6.61
C GLY A 1082 11.84 -33.39 -5.50
N SER A 1083 11.64 -32.10 -5.75
CA SER A 1083 10.65 -31.27 -5.06
C SER A 1083 10.30 -30.09 -5.99
N HIS A 1084 9.07 -30.08 -6.50
CA HIS A 1084 8.52 -28.95 -7.25
C HIS A 1084 7.56 -28.18 -6.35
N ALA A 1085 7.92 -26.97 -5.94
CA ALA A 1085 6.95 -26.04 -5.37
C ALA A 1085 6.19 -25.35 -6.52
N GLY A 1086 5.10 -25.97 -6.99
CA GLY A 1086 4.07 -25.23 -7.71
C GLY A 1086 3.41 -24.22 -6.76
N THR A 1087 2.92 -23.08 -7.25
CA THR A 1087 2.27 -22.00 -6.48
C THR A 1087 1.34 -22.48 -5.36
N TRP A 1088 1.75 -22.34 -4.09
CA TRP A 1088 0.85 -22.42 -2.93
C TRP A 1088 0.47 -21.00 -2.53
N THR A 1089 -0.75 -20.59 -2.85
CA THR A 1089 -1.34 -19.40 -2.23
C THR A 1089 -1.62 -19.73 -0.77
N VAL A 1090 -0.93 -19.05 0.14
CA VAL A 1090 -1.24 -19.03 1.58
C VAL A 1090 -2.73 -18.76 1.73
N SER A 1091 -3.53 -19.76 2.15
CA SER A 1091 -4.92 -19.51 2.50
C SER A 1091 -4.93 -18.72 3.80
N GLN A 1092 -5.90 -17.80 3.97
CA GLN A 1092 -6.06 -17.00 5.19
C GLN A 1092 -6.37 -17.83 6.46
N THR A 1093 -6.43 -19.15 6.33
CA THR A 1093 -6.77 -20.10 7.39
C THR A 1093 -5.61 -21.00 7.81
N ASN A 1094 -4.54 -21.14 7.00
CA ASN A 1094 -3.40 -22.00 7.32
C ASN A 1094 -2.06 -21.35 6.93
N ALA A 1095 -1.15 -21.21 7.89
CA ALA A 1095 0.26 -20.93 7.61
C ALA A 1095 1.01 -22.26 7.45
N VAL A 1096 1.81 -22.44 6.40
CA VAL A 1096 2.59 -23.67 6.14
C VAL A 1096 4.08 -23.35 6.28
N TYR A 1097 4.85 -24.09 7.09
CA TYR A 1097 6.28 -23.81 7.30
C TYR A 1097 7.20 -25.04 7.13
N PRO A 1098 8.27 -25.00 6.32
CA PRO A 1098 9.25 -26.08 6.22
C PRO A 1098 10.19 -26.15 7.45
N VAL A 1099 10.21 -27.25 8.20
CA VAL A 1099 11.17 -27.59 9.27
C VAL A 1099 12.18 -28.60 8.75
N HIS A 1100 13.41 -28.65 9.28
CA HIS A 1100 14.41 -29.57 8.75
C HIS A 1100 14.32 -30.97 9.40
N THR A 1101 14.66 -32.04 8.68
CA THR A 1101 14.70 -33.39 9.28
C THR A 1101 15.77 -33.53 10.36
N THR A 1102 16.89 -32.78 10.29
CA THR A 1102 17.83 -32.71 11.43
C THR A 1102 17.34 -31.84 12.57
N ASP A 1103 16.41 -30.91 12.35
CA ASP A 1103 15.75 -30.18 13.44
C ASP A 1103 14.80 -31.13 14.19
N ILE A 1104 14.16 -32.07 13.49
CA ILE A 1104 13.40 -33.17 14.12
C ILE A 1104 14.32 -34.20 14.79
N ALA A 1105 15.47 -34.53 14.19
CA ALA A 1105 16.44 -35.42 14.84
C ALA A 1105 17.08 -34.80 16.09
N SER A 1106 17.21 -33.46 16.15
CA SER A 1106 17.62 -32.72 17.36
C SER A 1106 16.46 -32.36 18.29
N ILE A 1107 15.22 -32.65 17.90
CA ILE A 1107 14.05 -32.75 18.79
C ILE A 1107 14.03 -34.12 19.51
N ARG A 1108 14.84 -35.11 19.13
CA ARG A 1108 15.09 -36.29 19.98
C ARG A 1108 16.03 -35.94 21.15
N ILE A 1109 15.39 -35.61 22.28
CA ILE A 1109 15.79 -35.89 23.67
C ILE A 1109 17.28 -35.64 23.97
N ALA A 1110 17.62 -34.38 24.23
CA ALA A 1110 18.59 -34.09 25.28
C ALA A 1110 17.80 -34.01 26.60
N GLN A 1111 17.83 -35.08 27.40
CA GLN A 1111 17.42 -34.97 28.81
C GLN A 1111 18.35 -33.94 29.48
N ILE A 1112 17.81 -32.78 29.83
CA ILE A 1112 18.49 -31.84 30.73
C ILE A 1112 18.17 -32.32 32.14
N PRO A 1113 19.17 -32.80 32.92
CA PRO A 1113 18.92 -33.15 34.31
C PRO A 1113 18.44 -31.90 35.05
N ASN A 1114 17.24 -31.95 35.64
CA ASN A 1114 16.61 -30.90 36.46
C ASN A 1114 15.91 -29.74 35.72
N ALA A 1115 15.61 -29.84 34.41
CA ALA A 1115 14.67 -28.90 33.79
C ALA A 1115 13.22 -29.14 34.30
N PRO A 1116 12.41 -28.09 34.53
CA PRO A 1116 11.00 -28.27 34.92
C PRO A 1116 10.21 -29.02 33.81
N PRO A 1117 9.27 -29.91 34.17
CA PRO A 1117 8.61 -30.90 33.28
C PRO A 1117 7.69 -30.32 32.18
N ILE A 1118 7.76 -29.00 31.93
CA ILE A 1118 6.82 -28.24 31.10
C ILE A 1118 7.24 -28.16 29.62
N VAL A 1119 8.53 -28.27 29.30
CA VAL A 1119 8.95 -28.33 27.89
C VAL A 1119 8.63 -29.70 27.26
N ASP A 1120 8.61 -30.75 28.09
CA ASP A 1120 8.33 -32.13 27.65
C ASP A 1120 6.83 -32.44 27.46
N SER A 1121 5.92 -31.59 27.97
CA SER A 1121 4.47 -31.83 27.96
C SER A 1121 3.69 -31.11 26.84
N LEU A 1122 4.37 -30.31 26.01
CA LEU A 1122 3.82 -29.76 24.77
C LEU A 1122 3.83 -30.83 23.67
N ALA A 1123 2.92 -31.81 23.77
CA ALA A 1123 2.69 -32.78 22.71
C ALA A 1123 1.89 -32.13 21.58
N PHE A 1124 2.57 -31.80 20.47
CA PHE A 1124 1.90 -31.40 19.23
C PHE A 1124 1.48 -32.65 18.46
N THR A 1125 0.22 -32.70 18.00
CA THR A 1125 -0.17 -33.70 17.00
C THR A 1125 0.28 -33.19 15.64
N LEU A 1126 1.28 -33.86 15.04
CA LEU A 1126 1.85 -33.51 13.75
C LEU A 1126 1.32 -34.50 12.71
N GLU A 1127 0.44 -34.06 11.82
CA GLU A 1127 -0.04 -34.88 10.70
C GLU A 1127 0.97 -34.77 9.55
N ILE A 1128 1.60 -35.91 9.20
CA ILE A 1128 2.59 -36.00 8.11
C ILE A 1128 1.86 -36.52 6.88
N HIS A 1129 1.91 -35.76 5.78
CA HIS A 1129 1.41 -36.19 4.48
C HIS A 1129 2.58 -36.52 3.56
N ASP A 1130 2.53 -37.70 2.95
CA ASP A 1130 3.43 -38.14 1.89
C ASP A 1130 2.65 -38.12 0.56
N GLU A 1131 3.19 -37.48 -0.48
CA GLU A 1131 2.48 -37.26 -1.76
C GLU A 1131 2.23 -38.56 -2.53
N ASP A 1132 2.98 -39.63 -2.22
CA ASP A 1132 2.89 -40.92 -2.92
C ASP A 1132 1.94 -41.95 -2.26
N VAL A 1133 1.30 -41.62 -1.14
CA VAL A 1133 0.40 -42.54 -0.41
C VAL A 1133 -1.06 -42.07 -0.51
N PRO A 1134 -1.99 -42.88 -1.05
CA PRO A 1134 -3.39 -42.48 -1.14
C PRO A 1134 -4.02 -42.30 0.25
N PRO A 1135 -4.91 -41.31 0.43
CA PRO A 1135 -5.43 -40.90 1.74
C PRO A 1135 -6.25 -41.98 2.48
N THR A 1136 -6.61 -43.08 1.81
CA THR A 1136 -7.38 -44.18 2.39
C THR A 1136 -6.57 -45.16 3.24
N SER A 1137 -5.24 -45.02 3.32
CA SER A 1137 -4.37 -45.88 4.14
C SER A 1137 -3.67 -45.12 5.27
N LEU A 1138 -4.34 -44.16 5.90
CA LEU A 1138 -3.81 -43.42 7.03
C LEU A 1138 -4.18 -44.10 8.36
N TRP A 1139 -3.16 -44.56 9.10
CA TRP A 1139 -3.30 -44.84 10.52
C TRP A 1139 -2.92 -43.58 11.29
N PRO A 1140 -3.67 -43.17 12.33
CA PRO A 1140 -3.23 -42.10 13.20
C PRO A 1140 -1.99 -42.60 13.96
N VAL A 1141 -0.82 -42.08 13.61
CA VAL A 1141 0.39 -42.32 14.41
C VAL A 1141 0.32 -41.43 15.64
N GLN A 1142 -0.23 -41.96 16.74
CA GLN A 1142 0.03 -41.40 18.06
C GLN A 1142 1.49 -41.71 18.43
N ILE A 1143 2.37 -40.71 18.33
CA ILE A 1143 3.68 -40.79 18.96
C ILE A 1143 3.46 -40.61 20.47
N ILE A 1144 3.33 -41.72 21.19
CA ILE A 1144 3.52 -41.74 22.64
C ILE A 1144 5.03 -41.87 22.87
N LEU A 1145 5.65 -40.84 23.44
CA LEU A 1145 7.04 -40.88 23.90
C LEU A 1145 7.15 -41.83 25.11
N LEU A 1146 7.38 -43.13 24.85
CA LEU A 1146 7.90 -44.06 25.84
C LEU A 1146 9.40 -44.24 25.61
N GLY A 1147 10.20 -43.91 26.63
CA GLY A 1147 11.65 -44.05 26.59
C GLY A 1147 12.07 -45.51 26.42
N ILE A 1148 12.88 -45.79 25.40
CA ILE A 1148 13.54 -47.08 25.19
C ILE A 1148 15.07 -46.84 25.18
N PRO A 1149 15.88 -47.66 25.88
CA PRO A 1149 17.34 -47.51 25.97
C PRO A 1149 18.05 -47.88 24.65
N PRO A 1150 19.34 -47.52 24.47
CA PRO A 1150 19.93 -47.35 23.15
C PRO A 1150 20.32 -48.70 22.53
N VAL A 1151 19.83 -48.98 21.32
CA VAL A 1151 20.37 -50.03 20.46
C VAL A 1151 20.49 -49.50 19.02
N GLY A 1152 21.72 -49.18 18.60
CA GLY A 1152 22.16 -49.03 17.21
C GLY A 1152 21.56 -47.87 16.39
N THR A 1153 22.40 -47.00 15.83
CA THR A 1153 21.99 -46.01 14.82
C THR A 1153 21.73 -46.69 13.46
N PRO A 1154 20.53 -46.56 12.87
CA PRO A 1154 20.27 -47.06 11.52
C PRO A 1154 20.96 -46.17 10.48
N ALA A 1155 21.52 -46.78 9.43
CA ALA A 1155 22.26 -46.05 8.39
C ALA A 1155 21.34 -45.53 7.27
N THR A 1156 20.12 -46.06 7.15
CA THR A 1156 19.13 -45.65 6.14
C THR A 1156 17.71 -45.54 6.72
N LEU A 1157 16.80 -44.86 6.02
CA LEU A 1157 15.41 -44.68 6.43
C LEU A 1157 14.65 -46.03 6.48
N ASP A 1158 14.94 -46.94 5.55
CA ASP A 1158 14.37 -48.29 5.54
C ASP A 1158 14.82 -49.12 6.75
N ASP A 1159 16.05 -48.92 7.25
CA ASP A 1159 16.54 -49.56 8.49
C ASP A 1159 15.78 -49.06 9.72
N ALA A 1160 15.47 -47.76 9.77
CA ALA A 1160 14.70 -47.16 10.85
C ALA A 1160 13.23 -47.65 10.86
N VAL A 1161 12.64 -47.86 9.67
CA VAL A 1161 11.29 -48.41 9.51
C VAL A 1161 11.26 -49.91 9.81
N ALA A 1162 12.31 -50.66 9.44
CA ALA A 1162 12.44 -52.07 9.78
C ALA A 1162 12.63 -52.30 11.30
N MET A 1163 13.37 -51.41 11.99
CA MET A 1163 13.51 -51.42 13.44
C MET A 1163 12.20 -51.10 14.19
N ALA A 1164 11.23 -50.45 13.53
CA ALA A 1164 9.95 -50.05 14.11
C ALA A 1164 8.83 -51.09 13.93
N LYS A 1165 9.07 -52.23 13.26
CA LYS A 1165 8.07 -53.31 13.16
C LYS A 1165 8.08 -54.18 14.43
N PRO A 1166 6.97 -54.29 15.19
CA PRO A 1166 6.89 -55.26 16.27
C PRO A 1166 6.64 -56.66 15.69
N ASN A 1167 7.52 -57.62 16.00
CA ASN A 1167 7.22 -59.03 15.83
C ASN A 1167 6.20 -59.45 16.90
N VAL A 1168 5.13 -60.07 16.41
CA VAL A 1168 4.09 -60.75 17.18
C VAL A 1168 4.70 -61.85 18.05
N ALA A 1169 4.50 -61.71 19.37
CA ALA A 1169 4.13 -62.78 20.29
C ALA A 1169 3.25 -62.16 21.38
#